data_AF-A0A9E3Q6U0-F1
#
_entry.id   AF-A0A9E3Q6U0-F1
#
_cell.length_a   1.000
_cell.length_b   1.000
_cell.length_c   1.000
_cell.angle_alpha   90.00
_cell.angle_beta   90.00
_cell.angle_gamma   90.00
#
_symmetry.space_group_name_H-M   'P 1'
#
loop_
_entity.id
_entity.type
_entity.pdbx_description
1 polymer ?
#
loop_
_entity_poly.entity_id
_entity_poly.type
_entity_poly.pdbx_seq_one_letter_code
_entity_poly.pdbx_strand_id
1 'polypeptide(L)'
;MDGKTLQFYSEHAPTVAARYAAAESAAARHFHEIFGTAGRILDVGCGSGRDLHALVDAGFEAEGIDACEDLLTQAKRRYPALAGRLRRDSLPDLGTVPNASFDGILCWAVLMHMPAERLFDTLFNLRRVLRPGGRLLISTPLQGPPVDAETHRDPDGRLFNEVPPEQFQFLFEKVGFRRTHRWDSGDTLGRTERTWATQAFVLEGPGSRSLETIEAILNRDKKDATYKPALVRALADLATTSHHSATWLPGGRVAVPLRLIADKWIEYYWPLIESPEFIPQKRGEKPGCAKPMKFRAPLARLVEHYRNRGGLAGFTVDYRSRGLSEEAAKVHEQALSRVRDAIRAGPVYFAGGGGSGTFRYDSASGRVEMSADLWRELSLMGAWIADATVLRWAELTTEISQGLLKPSQVIDALLTVPLAERDVHAARRLYEDLTDKVCVWTGVALGGRFELDHAIPFALWRNNDLWNLLPASKAANQDKRDQLPSRSVLSSRQSCIIDYWSRMRGVHRERFDFEAERLAGRIVLRSGDWELRLFGAVAESVEHTAIQRGVERWEPRGFRTVVGGWAAEDKSAPEPQTTSPDALGQVLLGNPPVGERFILWVPFYELTAAAGAFGPDHTAPDPGAASAWARVEGMRASKDMFALRVVGHSMEPKIPDGSLCLFRAGEALAGTRQGRIVLVALRDSVDPETVGRLTVKRYWSEKRFDEDGNLQHVRIELRPLNPDFAPIVITQAEEDSLRVLGEWVGLLGQA
;
A
#
# COMPACT_ATOMS: atom_id res chain seq x y z
N MET A 1 19.31 -4.19 -38.38
CA MET A 1 18.93 -5.59 -38.63
C MET A 1 20.17 -6.39 -38.96
N ASP A 2 20.19 -7.68 -38.60
CA ASP A 2 21.26 -8.62 -38.95
C ASP A 2 21.26 -8.94 -40.45
N GLY A 3 22.41 -8.80 -41.12
CA GLY A 3 22.51 -8.93 -42.58
C GLY A 3 22.20 -10.33 -43.11
N LYS A 4 22.68 -11.38 -42.43
CA LYS A 4 22.42 -12.78 -42.82
C LYS A 4 20.94 -13.15 -42.67
N THR A 5 20.30 -12.67 -41.61
CA THR A 5 18.85 -12.86 -41.42
C THR A 5 18.05 -12.18 -42.54
N LEU A 6 18.43 -10.97 -42.96
CA LEU A 6 17.78 -10.29 -44.09
C LEU A 6 17.98 -11.05 -45.40
N GLN A 7 19.19 -11.58 -45.64
CA GLN A 7 19.47 -12.38 -46.82
C GLN A 7 18.55 -13.61 -46.90
N PHE A 8 18.38 -14.35 -45.79
CA PHE A 8 17.44 -15.47 -45.74
C PHE A 8 16.02 -15.06 -46.16
N TYR A 9 15.50 -13.97 -45.58
CA TYR A 9 14.14 -13.50 -45.87
C TYR A 9 13.97 -12.99 -47.31
N SER A 10 15.01 -12.43 -47.91
CA SER A 10 15.03 -12.01 -49.31
C SER A 10 14.99 -13.22 -50.25
N GLU A 11 15.91 -14.18 -50.06
CA GLU A 11 16.03 -15.37 -50.90
C GLU A 11 14.78 -16.27 -50.84
N HIS A 12 14.10 -16.32 -49.69
CA HIS A 12 12.96 -17.19 -49.45
C HIS A 12 11.61 -16.45 -49.42
N ALA A 13 11.55 -15.18 -49.88
CA ALA A 13 10.38 -14.32 -49.73
C ALA A 13 9.06 -14.94 -50.24
N PRO A 14 8.97 -15.59 -51.42
CA PRO A 14 7.72 -16.19 -51.89
C PRO A 14 7.22 -17.32 -50.98
N THR A 15 8.11 -18.21 -50.55
CA THR A 15 7.78 -19.36 -49.69
C THR A 15 7.40 -18.90 -48.29
N VAL A 16 8.13 -17.93 -47.73
CA VAL A 16 7.83 -17.33 -46.42
C VAL A 16 6.47 -16.64 -46.44
N ALA A 17 6.19 -15.84 -47.48
CA ALA A 17 4.91 -15.14 -47.62
C ALA A 17 3.72 -16.12 -47.75
N ALA A 18 3.86 -17.18 -48.55
CA ALA A 18 2.83 -18.21 -48.67
C ALA A 18 2.56 -18.90 -47.33
N ARG A 19 3.62 -19.25 -46.57
CA ARG A 19 3.49 -19.86 -45.25
C ARG A 19 2.79 -18.94 -44.25
N TYR A 20 3.14 -17.65 -44.23
CA TYR A 20 2.51 -16.69 -43.32
C TYR A 20 1.04 -16.46 -43.65
N ALA A 21 0.68 -16.42 -44.92
CA ALA A 21 -0.70 -16.26 -45.37
C ALA A 21 -1.59 -17.49 -45.10
N ALA A 22 -1.01 -18.66 -44.83
CA ALA A 22 -1.74 -19.88 -44.52
C ALA A 22 -2.28 -19.91 -43.07
N ALA A 23 -1.89 -18.97 -42.21
CA ALA A 23 -2.37 -18.85 -40.84
C ALA A 23 -2.96 -17.46 -40.59
N GLU A 24 -3.97 -17.41 -39.72
CA GLU A 24 -4.56 -16.15 -39.25
C GLU A 24 -3.55 -15.33 -38.43
N SER A 25 -3.79 -14.02 -38.37
CA SER A 25 -3.00 -13.11 -37.54
C SER A 25 -3.28 -13.39 -36.05
N ALA A 26 -2.28 -13.97 -35.37
CA ALA A 26 -2.33 -14.15 -33.92
C ALA A 26 -2.41 -12.81 -33.16
N ALA A 27 -1.91 -11.73 -33.77
CA ALA A 27 -1.94 -10.39 -33.18
C ALA A 27 -3.35 -9.78 -33.19
N ALA A 28 -4.19 -10.16 -34.17
CA ALA A 28 -5.49 -9.52 -34.41
C ALA A 28 -6.44 -9.55 -33.21
N ARG A 29 -6.41 -10.62 -32.42
CA ARG A 29 -7.23 -10.76 -31.19
C ARG A 29 -6.94 -9.68 -30.14
N HIS A 30 -5.78 -9.02 -30.19
CA HIS A 30 -5.36 -8.02 -29.22
C HIS A 30 -5.58 -6.57 -29.69
N PHE A 31 -5.91 -6.34 -30.97
CA PHE A 31 -5.87 -4.99 -31.54
C PHE A 31 -6.83 -4.02 -30.87
N HIS A 32 -8.08 -4.40 -30.62
CA HIS A 32 -9.04 -3.48 -29.99
C HIS A 32 -8.79 -3.27 -28.51
N GLU A 33 -8.34 -4.30 -27.79
CA GLU A 33 -7.98 -4.18 -26.37
C GLU A 33 -6.78 -3.25 -26.18
N ILE A 34 -5.79 -3.39 -27.07
CA ILE A 34 -4.56 -2.61 -26.99
C ILE A 34 -4.71 -1.26 -27.68
N PHE A 35 -5.07 -1.16 -28.94
CA PHE A 35 -5.08 0.12 -29.65
C PHE A 35 -6.41 0.89 -29.56
N GLY A 36 -7.45 0.31 -28.96
CA GLY A 36 -8.79 0.92 -28.89
C GLY A 36 -9.59 0.73 -30.19
N THR A 37 -10.49 1.66 -30.49
CA THR A 37 -11.36 1.56 -31.67
C THR A 37 -10.89 2.38 -32.88
N ALA A 38 -9.89 3.25 -32.69
CA ALA A 38 -9.30 4.07 -33.75
C ALA A 38 -7.88 4.51 -33.34
N GLY A 39 -7.01 4.74 -34.32
CA GLY A 39 -5.65 5.23 -34.08
C GLY A 39 -4.74 4.98 -35.28
N ARG A 40 -3.65 5.74 -35.37
CA ARG A 40 -2.62 5.55 -36.40
C ARG A 40 -1.58 4.55 -35.91
N ILE A 41 -1.47 3.42 -36.60
CA ILE A 41 -0.65 2.26 -36.18
C ILE A 41 0.48 2.01 -37.17
N LEU A 42 1.69 1.79 -36.65
CA LEU A 42 2.84 1.37 -37.45
C LEU A 42 3.11 -0.13 -37.21
N ASP A 43 3.08 -0.93 -38.26
CA ASP A 43 3.54 -2.32 -38.25
C ASP A 43 5.03 -2.36 -38.62
N VAL A 44 5.89 -2.57 -37.61
CA VAL A 44 7.36 -2.60 -37.75
C VAL A 44 7.80 -4.03 -38.00
N GLY A 45 8.42 -4.27 -39.15
CA GLY A 45 8.73 -5.62 -39.65
C GLY A 45 7.49 -6.33 -40.20
N CYS A 46 6.69 -5.62 -41.00
CA CYS A 46 5.39 -6.10 -41.48
C CYS A 46 5.48 -7.32 -42.42
N GLY A 47 6.69 -7.67 -42.90
CA GLY A 47 6.97 -8.81 -43.76
C GLY A 47 6.05 -8.87 -44.98
N SER A 48 5.35 -9.99 -45.14
CA SER A 48 4.38 -10.21 -46.24
C SER A 48 3.04 -9.47 -46.08
N GLY A 49 2.89 -8.61 -45.07
CA GLY A 49 1.73 -7.74 -44.88
C GLY A 49 0.49 -8.39 -44.24
N ARG A 50 0.60 -9.60 -43.68
CA ARG A 50 -0.53 -10.30 -43.03
C ARG A 50 -1.10 -9.50 -41.86
N ASP A 51 -0.24 -9.10 -40.93
CA ASP A 51 -0.68 -8.44 -39.71
C ASP A 51 -1.10 -6.99 -39.98
N LEU A 52 -0.42 -6.29 -40.90
CA LEU A 52 -0.86 -5.02 -41.45
C LEU A 52 -2.26 -5.09 -42.11
N HIS A 53 -2.53 -6.13 -42.92
CA HIS A 53 -3.85 -6.31 -43.51
C HIS A 53 -4.92 -6.46 -42.43
N ALA A 54 -4.66 -7.26 -41.40
CA ALA A 54 -5.57 -7.44 -40.28
C ALA A 54 -5.82 -6.14 -39.50
N LEU A 55 -4.81 -5.27 -39.35
CA LEU A 55 -4.97 -3.94 -38.73
C LEU A 55 -5.90 -3.05 -39.57
N VAL A 56 -5.72 -3.03 -40.90
CA VAL A 56 -6.58 -2.24 -41.80
C VAL A 56 -8.01 -2.76 -41.79
N ASP A 57 -8.20 -4.09 -41.83
CA ASP A 57 -9.52 -4.73 -41.79
C ASP A 57 -10.24 -4.51 -40.46
N ALA A 58 -9.49 -4.38 -39.35
CA ALA A 58 -10.02 -4.00 -38.04
C ALA A 58 -10.34 -2.49 -37.91
N GLY A 59 -10.15 -1.70 -38.97
CA GLY A 59 -10.54 -0.29 -39.03
C GLY A 59 -9.47 0.72 -38.59
N PHE A 60 -8.23 0.29 -38.38
CA PHE A 60 -7.13 1.19 -37.99
C PHE A 60 -6.51 1.91 -39.19
N GLU A 61 -6.00 3.12 -38.96
CA GLU A 61 -5.15 3.82 -39.93
C GLU A 61 -3.72 3.25 -39.85
N ALA A 62 -3.47 2.15 -40.56
CA ALA A 62 -2.21 1.42 -40.45
C ALA A 62 -1.27 1.63 -41.65
N GLU A 63 0.03 1.72 -41.35
CA GLU A 63 1.15 1.71 -42.28
C GLU A 63 2.16 0.63 -41.86
N GLY A 64 2.85 0.00 -42.80
CA GLY A 64 3.84 -1.03 -42.52
C GLY A 64 5.22 -0.72 -43.09
N ILE A 65 6.24 -1.09 -42.32
CA ILE A 65 7.64 -0.99 -42.75
C ILE A 65 8.33 -2.33 -42.62
N ASP A 66 9.20 -2.64 -43.59
CA ASP A 66 10.08 -3.81 -43.53
C ASP A 66 11.42 -3.52 -44.20
N ALA A 67 12.48 -4.20 -43.73
CA ALA A 67 13.82 -4.05 -44.26
C ALA A 67 14.02 -4.84 -45.57
N CYS A 68 13.21 -5.88 -45.80
CA CYS A 68 13.26 -6.79 -46.95
C CYS A 68 12.30 -6.34 -48.07
N GLU A 69 12.84 -5.76 -49.14
CA GLU A 69 12.05 -5.30 -50.29
C GLU A 69 11.31 -6.45 -51.00
N ASP A 70 11.88 -7.66 -51.00
CA ASP A 70 11.24 -8.83 -51.62
C ASP A 70 9.97 -9.24 -50.86
N LEU A 71 9.96 -9.16 -49.53
CA LEU A 71 8.76 -9.39 -48.72
C LEU A 71 7.72 -8.29 -48.94
N LEU A 72 8.14 -7.02 -49.03
CA LEU A 72 7.24 -5.92 -49.40
C LEU A 72 6.63 -6.12 -50.79
N THR A 73 7.39 -6.67 -51.73
CA THR A 73 6.89 -7.03 -53.06
C THR A 73 5.84 -8.13 -52.99
N GLN A 74 6.04 -9.15 -52.17
CA GLN A 74 5.01 -10.18 -51.92
C GLN A 74 3.77 -9.58 -51.25
N ALA A 75 3.94 -8.69 -50.28
CA ALA A 75 2.85 -8.00 -49.59
C ALA A 75 1.98 -7.19 -50.57
N LYS A 76 2.60 -6.40 -51.46
CA LYS A 76 1.92 -5.64 -52.52
C LYS A 76 1.15 -6.54 -53.49
N ARG A 77 1.72 -7.69 -53.85
CA ARG A 77 1.07 -8.67 -54.74
C ARG A 77 -0.14 -9.33 -54.08
N ARG A 78 -0.01 -9.71 -52.80
CA ARG A 78 -1.05 -10.43 -52.06
C ARG A 78 -2.19 -9.51 -51.61
N TYR A 79 -1.86 -8.29 -51.20
CA TYR A 79 -2.78 -7.29 -50.68
C TYR A 79 -2.61 -5.96 -51.43
N PRO A 80 -3.17 -5.83 -52.66
CA PRO A 80 -3.01 -4.61 -53.48
C PRO A 80 -3.46 -3.31 -52.78
N ALA A 81 -4.44 -3.40 -51.87
CA ALA A 81 -4.92 -2.27 -51.08
C ALA A 81 -3.86 -1.69 -50.11
N LEU A 82 -2.82 -2.45 -49.79
CA LEU A 82 -1.71 -2.01 -48.93
C LEU A 82 -0.58 -1.32 -49.71
N ALA A 83 -0.63 -1.27 -51.05
CA ALA A 83 0.50 -0.78 -51.86
C ALA A 83 0.93 0.65 -51.52
N GLY A 84 -0.02 1.52 -51.15
CA GLY A 84 0.25 2.90 -50.69
C GLY A 84 0.60 3.03 -49.20
N ARG A 85 0.59 1.92 -48.45
CA ARG A 85 0.80 1.86 -46.98
C ARG A 85 2.12 1.19 -46.59
N LEU A 86 2.88 0.68 -47.57
CA LEU A 86 4.09 -0.11 -47.36
C LEU A 86 5.34 0.68 -47.74
N ARG A 87 6.33 0.72 -46.86
CA ARG A 87 7.59 1.45 -47.10
C ARG A 87 8.79 0.62 -46.64
N ARG A 88 9.93 0.79 -47.32
CA ARG A 88 11.19 0.21 -46.87
C ARG A 88 11.82 1.07 -45.79
N ASP A 89 12.04 0.48 -44.63
CA ASP A 89 12.79 1.06 -43.50
C ASP A 89 13.24 -0.09 -42.59
N SER A 90 14.12 0.17 -41.62
CA SER A 90 14.72 -0.89 -40.82
C SER A 90 14.99 -0.47 -39.38
N LEU A 91 14.86 -1.43 -38.47
CA LEU A 91 15.40 -1.31 -37.13
C LEU A 91 16.95 -1.39 -37.16
N PRO A 92 17.66 -0.67 -36.27
CA PRO A 92 17.10 0.11 -35.17
C PRO A 92 16.66 1.52 -35.56
N ASP A 93 17.01 2.03 -36.74
CA ASP A 93 17.06 3.48 -36.99
C ASP A 93 15.69 4.12 -37.24
N LEU A 94 14.78 3.43 -37.97
CA LEU A 94 13.45 3.95 -38.36
C LEU A 94 13.53 5.37 -38.96
N GLY A 95 14.49 5.56 -39.87
CA GLY A 95 14.92 6.88 -40.32
C GLY A 95 13.88 7.63 -41.16
N THR A 96 12.93 6.92 -41.76
CA THR A 96 11.86 7.51 -42.57
C THR A 96 10.64 7.90 -41.74
N VAL A 97 10.62 7.52 -40.46
CA VAL A 97 9.46 7.68 -39.57
C VAL A 97 9.63 8.90 -38.67
N PRO A 98 8.74 9.91 -38.74
CA PRO A 98 8.81 11.09 -37.89
C PRO A 98 8.60 10.77 -36.39
N ASN A 99 9.17 11.60 -35.53
CA ASN A 99 8.98 11.49 -34.08
C ASN A 99 7.50 11.70 -33.70
N ALA A 100 7.04 11.00 -32.67
CA ALA A 100 5.70 11.15 -32.08
C ALA A 100 4.55 11.18 -33.13
N SER A 101 4.60 10.29 -34.11
CA SER A 101 3.70 10.30 -35.26
C SER A 101 2.65 9.18 -35.26
N PHE A 102 2.78 8.19 -34.36
CA PHE A 102 1.88 7.04 -34.25
C PHE A 102 1.28 6.91 -32.85
N ASP A 103 0.03 6.47 -32.79
CA ASP A 103 -0.70 6.16 -31.56
C ASP A 103 -0.42 4.73 -31.08
N GLY A 104 -0.02 3.85 -32.01
CA GLY A 104 0.38 2.49 -31.69
C GLY A 104 1.48 1.94 -32.59
N ILE A 105 2.23 0.98 -32.07
CA ILE A 105 3.18 0.17 -32.84
C ILE A 105 2.86 -1.31 -32.63
N LEU A 106 2.78 -2.05 -33.73
CA LEU A 106 2.90 -3.50 -33.75
C LEU A 106 4.33 -3.86 -34.14
N CYS A 107 4.99 -4.72 -33.36
CA CYS A 107 6.33 -5.25 -33.66
C CYS A 107 6.33 -6.76 -33.39
N TRP A 108 5.77 -7.50 -34.35
CA TRP A 108 5.38 -8.90 -34.16
C TRP A 108 6.43 -9.86 -34.72
N ALA A 109 7.05 -10.69 -33.85
CA ALA A 109 8.06 -11.66 -34.24
C ALA A 109 9.30 -11.06 -34.95
N VAL A 110 9.72 -9.87 -34.49
CA VAL A 110 10.85 -9.12 -35.09
C VAL A 110 12.05 -9.02 -34.15
N LEU A 111 11.82 -8.70 -32.87
CA LEU A 111 12.90 -8.31 -31.95
C LEU A 111 13.93 -9.41 -31.68
N MET A 112 13.57 -10.69 -31.87
CA MET A 112 14.54 -11.80 -31.77
C MET A 112 15.66 -11.73 -32.81
N HIS A 113 15.43 -11.05 -33.94
CA HIS A 113 16.38 -10.94 -35.05
C HIS A 113 17.31 -9.73 -34.91
N MET A 114 17.23 -9.01 -33.79
CA MET A 114 18.10 -7.89 -33.50
C MET A 114 19.36 -8.36 -32.74
N PRO A 115 20.57 -7.97 -33.19
CA PRO A 115 21.78 -8.13 -32.39
C PRO A 115 21.62 -7.49 -31.02
N ALA A 116 22.10 -8.16 -29.97
CA ALA A 116 21.90 -7.76 -28.58
C ALA A 116 22.39 -6.32 -28.32
N GLU A 117 23.52 -5.95 -28.94
CA GLU A 117 24.13 -4.63 -28.88
C GLU A 117 23.32 -3.52 -29.56
N ARG A 118 22.35 -3.87 -30.42
CA ARG A 118 21.45 -2.92 -31.11
C ARG A 118 20.05 -2.86 -30.49
N LEU A 119 19.77 -3.65 -29.45
CA LEU A 119 18.45 -3.68 -28.80
C LEU A 119 18.12 -2.34 -28.14
N PHE A 120 19.07 -1.69 -27.48
CA PHE A 120 18.80 -0.39 -26.86
C PHE A 120 18.38 0.66 -27.91
N ASP A 121 19.14 0.78 -29.00
CA ASP A 121 18.82 1.71 -30.10
C ASP A 121 17.46 1.39 -30.73
N THR A 122 17.14 0.09 -30.86
CA THR A 122 15.83 -0.39 -31.35
C THR A 122 14.70 0.12 -30.49
N LEU A 123 14.78 -0.13 -29.17
CA LEU A 123 13.76 0.24 -28.21
C LEU A 123 13.61 1.77 -28.11
N PHE A 124 14.73 2.49 -28.17
CA PHE A 124 14.73 3.95 -28.15
C PHE A 124 14.05 4.55 -29.40
N ASN A 125 14.25 3.96 -30.58
CA ASN A 125 13.60 4.45 -31.80
C ASN A 125 12.11 4.07 -31.87
N LEU A 126 11.71 2.89 -31.35
CA LEU A 126 10.29 2.56 -31.16
C LEU A 126 9.60 3.58 -30.24
N ARG A 127 10.27 3.94 -29.13
CA ARG A 127 9.83 5.01 -28.22
C ARG A 127 9.72 6.37 -28.94
N ARG A 128 10.71 6.73 -29.76
CA ARG A 128 10.79 8.01 -30.49
C ARG A 128 9.60 8.21 -31.42
N VAL A 129 9.17 7.15 -32.10
CA VAL A 129 8.10 7.17 -33.10
C VAL A 129 6.72 7.27 -32.45
N LEU A 130 6.52 6.70 -31.26
CA LEU A 130 5.27 6.76 -30.53
C LEU A 130 4.99 8.15 -29.94
N ARG A 131 3.73 8.55 -29.98
CA ARG A 131 3.22 9.69 -29.19
C ARG A 131 3.26 9.36 -27.70
N PRO A 132 3.36 10.36 -26.80
CA PRO A 132 3.10 10.17 -25.38
C PRO A 132 1.75 9.49 -25.15
N GLY A 133 1.71 8.44 -24.33
CA GLY A 133 0.51 7.62 -24.13
C GLY A 133 0.25 6.57 -25.23
N GLY A 134 1.06 6.56 -26.29
CA GLY A 134 0.96 5.58 -27.37
C GLY A 134 1.31 4.17 -26.90
N ARG A 135 0.81 3.15 -27.60
CA ARG A 135 0.90 1.75 -27.17
C ARG A 135 1.79 0.92 -28.08
N LEU A 136 2.46 -0.06 -27.50
CA LEU A 136 3.35 -0.97 -28.22
C LEU A 136 2.90 -2.40 -27.94
N LEU A 137 2.69 -3.19 -29.00
CA LEU A 137 2.42 -4.62 -28.91
C LEU A 137 3.58 -5.37 -29.57
N ILE A 138 4.22 -6.26 -28.81
CA ILE A 138 5.32 -7.09 -29.29
C ILE A 138 5.01 -8.57 -29.11
N SER A 139 5.68 -9.41 -29.90
CA SER A 139 5.80 -10.83 -29.62
C SER A 139 7.24 -11.30 -29.72
N THR A 140 7.65 -12.12 -28.76
CA THR A 140 8.97 -12.74 -28.68
C THR A 140 8.82 -14.22 -28.33
N PRO A 141 9.76 -15.09 -28.72
CA PRO A 141 9.72 -16.48 -28.31
C PRO A 141 9.79 -16.61 -26.79
N LEU A 142 8.92 -17.44 -26.21
CA LEU A 142 9.13 -18.00 -24.87
C LEU A 142 10.05 -19.22 -24.98
N GLN A 143 9.84 -20.03 -26.02
CA GLN A 143 10.74 -21.07 -26.47
C GLN A 143 11.04 -20.89 -27.96
N GLY A 144 12.31 -20.61 -28.28
CA GLY A 144 12.80 -20.39 -29.64
C GLY A 144 13.19 -21.68 -30.37
N PRO A 145 13.62 -21.59 -31.64
CA PRO A 145 14.27 -22.70 -32.30
C PRO A 145 15.56 -23.10 -31.57
N PRO A 146 16.07 -24.32 -31.78
CA PRO A 146 17.45 -24.61 -31.43
C PRO A 146 18.38 -23.65 -32.21
N VAL A 147 19.32 -23.07 -31.50
CA VAL A 147 20.35 -22.19 -32.06
C VAL A 147 21.74 -22.64 -31.66
N ASP A 148 22.71 -22.28 -32.48
CA ASP A 148 24.12 -22.41 -32.15
C ASP A 148 24.50 -21.47 -30.99
N ALA A 149 25.18 -22.00 -29.97
CA ALA A 149 25.44 -21.27 -28.73
C ALA A 149 26.43 -20.12 -28.87
N GLU A 150 27.30 -20.12 -29.90
CA GLU A 150 28.28 -19.06 -30.13
C GLU A 150 27.74 -17.96 -31.05
N THR A 151 27.00 -18.35 -32.09
CA THR A 151 26.51 -17.44 -33.12
C THR A 151 25.08 -17.00 -32.92
N HIS A 152 24.33 -17.67 -32.03
CA HIS A 152 22.90 -17.49 -31.78
C HIS A 152 22.05 -17.60 -33.06
N ARG A 153 22.43 -18.52 -33.96
CA ARG A 153 21.74 -18.73 -35.24
C ARG A 153 21.03 -20.05 -35.29
N ASP A 154 19.85 -20.04 -35.90
CA ASP A 154 19.11 -21.27 -36.21
C ASP A 154 19.73 -22.00 -37.42
N PRO A 155 19.27 -23.22 -37.75
CA PRO A 155 19.79 -23.99 -38.89
C PRO A 155 19.65 -23.29 -40.26
N ASP A 156 18.74 -22.32 -40.37
CA ASP A 156 18.55 -21.49 -41.57
C ASP A 156 19.50 -20.27 -41.60
N GLY A 157 20.36 -20.12 -40.59
CA GLY A 157 21.32 -19.02 -40.46
C GLY A 157 20.73 -17.70 -39.94
N ARG A 158 19.48 -17.68 -39.48
CA ARG A 158 18.83 -16.49 -38.91
C ARG A 158 19.24 -16.30 -37.46
N LEU A 159 19.50 -15.05 -37.08
CA LEU A 159 19.81 -14.68 -35.71
C LEU A 159 18.57 -14.79 -34.82
N PHE A 160 18.68 -15.45 -33.67
CA PHE A 160 17.70 -15.40 -32.59
C PHE A 160 18.47 -15.07 -31.30
N ASN A 161 18.34 -13.85 -30.81
CA ASN A 161 19.14 -13.33 -29.69
C ASN A 161 18.87 -13.95 -28.31
N GLU A 162 17.93 -14.90 -28.21
CA GLU A 162 17.56 -15.62 -26.97
C GLU A 162 17.23 -14.73 -25.78
N VAL A 163 16.90 -13.45 -26.01
CA VAL A 163 16.54 -12.52 -24.93
C VAL A 163 15.17 -12.92 -24.38
N PRO A 164 15.06 -13.24 -23.07
CA PRO A 164 13.79 -13.68 -22.50
C PRO A 164 12.77 -12.52 -22.45
N PRO A 165 11.46 -12.83 -22.49
CA PRO A 165 10.40 -11.82 -22.43
C PRO A 165 10.49 -10.87 -21.23
N GLU A 166 10.98 -11.35 -20.09
CA GLU A 166 11.19 -10.56 -18.87
C GLU A 166 12.32 -9.53 -19.04
N GLN A 167 13.38 -9.89 -19.78
CA GLN A 167 14.46 -8.96 -20.09
C GLN A 167 13.99 -7.90 -21.10
N PHE A 168 13.16 -8.27 -22.08
CA PHE A 168 12.51 -7.29 -22.96
C PHE A 168 11.65 -6.31 -22.17
N GLN A 169 10.80 -6.80 -21.26
CA GLN A 169 10.01 -5.95 -20.37
C GLN A 169 10.90 -4.94 -19.64
N PHE A 170 11.96 -5.40 -18.98
CA PHE A 170 12.87 -4.54 -18.24
C PHE A 170 13.52 -3.47 -19.14
N LEU A 171 13.98 -3.86 -20.33
CA LEU A 171 14.59 -2.93 -21.29
C LEU A 171 13.58 -1.87 -21.78
N PHE A 172 12.33 -2.25 -22.04
CA PHE A 172 11.27 -1.30 -22.40
C PHE A 172 10.94 -0.36 -21.24
N GLU A 173 10.87 -0.88 -20.01
CA GLU A 173 10.62 -0.06 -18.82
C GLU A 173 11.70 0.99 -18.57
N LYS A 174 12.97 0.65 -18.85
CA LYS A 174 14.11 1.58 -18.79
C LYS A 174 14.00 2.76 -19.76
N VAL A 175 13.36 2.58 -20.91
CA VAL A 175 13.18 3.67 -21.90
C VAL A 175 11.82 4.38 -21.77
N GLY A 176 11.08 4.13 -20.69
CA GLY A 176 9.87 4.88 -20.35
C GLY A 176 8.56 4.20 -20.73
N PHE A 177 8.57 2.92 -21.06
CA PHE A 177 7.32 2.15 -21.19
C PHE A 177 6.87 1.61 -19.83
N ARG A 178 5.60 1.27 -19.73
CA ARG A 178 5.06 0.42 -18.66
C ARG A 178 4.28 -0.72 -19.27
N ARG A 179 4.53 -1.95 -18.83
CA ARG A 179 3.78 -3.13 -19.30
C ARG A 179 2.33 -3.03 -18.81
N THR A 180 1.39 -3.22 -19.71
CA THR A 180 -0.04 -3.25 -19.41
C THR A 180 -0.60 -4.66 -19.45
N HIS A 181 -0.12 -5.52 -20.35
CA HIS A 181 -0.59 -6.90 -20.50
C HIS A 181 0.54 -7.87 -20.86
N ARG A 182 0.31 -9.15 -20.58
CA ARG A 182 1.10 -10.28 -21.06
C ARG A 182 0.18 -11.45 -21.38
N TRP A 183 0.46 -12.16 -22.47
CA TRP A 183 -0.19 -13.41 -22.83
C TRP A 183 0.84 -14.39 -23.38
N ASP A 184 0.73 -15.65 -22.99
CA ASP A 184 1.58 -16.71 -23.53
C ASP A 184 0.70 -17.63 -24.39
N SER A 185 1.20 -18.04 -25.55
CA SER A 185 0.45 -18.89 -26.48
C SER A 185 1.33 -19.84 -27.28
N GLY A 186 0.75 -20.94 -27.75
CA GLY A 186 1.37 -21.81 -28.75
C GLY A 186 1.54 -21.12 -30.11
N ASP A 187 2.32 -21.74 -30.99
CA ASP A 187 2.59 -21.25 -32.33
C ASP A 187 1.40 -21.47 -33.30
N THR A 188 0.92 -20.40 -33.94
CA THR A 188 -0.20 -20.48 -34.90
C THR A 188 0.17 -21.07 -36.25
N LEU A 189 1.47 -21.30 -36.51
CA LEU A 189 1.95 -22.02 -37.70
C LEU A 189 2.12 -23.53 -37.44
N GLY A 190 1.64 -24.04 -36.29
CA GLY A 190 1.59 -25.46 -35.98
C GLY A 190 2.93 -26.07 -35.53
N ARG A 191 3.92 -25.25 -35.18
CA ARG A 191 5.23 -25.71 -34.68
C ARG A 191 5.15 -26.01 -33.19
N THR A 192 5.10 -27.29 -32.82
CA THR A 192 4.88 -27.75 -31.44
C THR A 192 6.02 -27.41 -30.49
N GLU A 193 7.21 -27.15 -31.01
CA GLU A 193 8.41 -26.79 -30.25
C GLU A 193 8.52 -25.29 -29.95
N ARG A 194 7.53 -24.48 -30.37
CA ARG A 194 7.57 -23.01 -30.24
C ARG A 194 6.39 -22.48 -29.45
N THR A 195 6.72 -21.63 -28.50
CA THR A 195 5.75 -20.86 -27.72
C THR A 195 6.15 -19.40 -27.74
N TRP A 196 5.15 -18.53 -27.60
CA TRP A 196 5.28 -17.09 -27.77
C TRP A 196 4.83 -16.37 -26.51
N ALA A 197 5.60 -15.36 -26.12
CA ALA A 197 5.16 -14.36 -25.18
C ALA A 197 4.75 -13.10 -25.96
N THR A 198 3.52 -12.68 -25.77
CA THR A 198 2.96 -11.43 -26.28
C THR A 198 2.92 -10.43 -25.14
N GLN A 199 3.47 -9.24 -25.34
CA GLN A 199 3.50 -8.20 -24.31
C GLN A 199 2.99 -6.89 -24.89
N ALA A 200 2.14 -6.22 -24.12
CA ALA A 200 1.67 -4.88 -24.45
C ALA A 200 2.24 -3.86 -23.46
N PHE A 201 2.60 -2.70 -23.99
CA PHE A 201 3.17 -1.60 -23.25
C PHE A 201 2.47 -0.29 -23.59
N VAL A 202 2.48 0.64 -22.65
CA VAL A 202 2.13 2.05 -22.88
C VAL A 202 3.36 2.91 -22.68
N LEU A 203 3.62 3.85 -23.60
CA LEU A 203 4.65 4.85 -23.44
C LEU A 203 4.18 5.90 -22.44
N GLU A 204 4.85 5.96 -21.30
CA GLU A 204 4.54 6.92 -20.26
C GLU A 204 4.98 8.33 -20.70
N GLY A 205 4.10 9.31 -20.50
CA GLY A 205 4.36 10.69 -20.90
C GLY A 205 5.40 11.37 -20.00
N PRO A 206 6.08 12.43 -20.46
CA PRO A 206 6.95 13.23 -19.59
C PRO A 206 6.17 13.71 -18.35
N GLY A 207 6.66 13.39 -17.15
CA GLY A 207 6.00 13.73 -15.88
C GLY A 207 4.86 12.80 -15.45
N SER A 208 4.57 11.71 -16.18
CA SER A 208 3.60 10.71 -15.73
C SER A 208 4.17 9.75 -14.69
N ARG A 209 5.50 9.68 -14.56
CA ARG A 209 6.17 9.01 -13.44
C ARG A 209 6.39 10.02 -12.31
N SER A 210 5.71 9.80 -11.20
CA SER A 210 5.77 10.64 -10.00
C SER A 210 7.19 10.90 -9.49
N LEU A 211 8.08 9.90 -9.54
CA LEU A 211 9.49 10.07 -9.16
C LEU A 211 10.27 10.99 -10.11
N GLU A 212 10.03 10.90 -11.42
CA GLU A 212 10.65 11.81 -12.39
C GLU A 212 10.15 13.24 -12.18
N THR A 213 8.88 13.41 -11.80
CA THR A 213 8.32 14.71 -11.43
C THR A 213 9.02 15.28 -10.19
N ILE A 214 9.23 14.48 -9.14
CA ILE A 214 9.99 14.88 -7.95
C ILE A 214 11.43 15.25 -8.33
N GLU A 215 12.10 14.41 -9.13
CA GLU A 215 13.47 14.66 -9.59
C GLU A 215 13.57 15.94 -10.43
N ALA A 216 12.63 16.16 -11.34
CA ALA A 216 12.57 17.36 -12.15
C ALA A 216 12.42 18.63 -11.28
N ILE A 217 11.54 18.61 -10.28
CA ILE A 217 11.35 19.71 -9.33
C ILE A 217 12.64 19.98 -8.53
N LEU A 218 13.32 18.92 -8.07
CA LEU A 218 14.53 19.03 -7.25
C LEU A 218 15.79 19.38 -8.04
N ASN A 219 15.92 18.95 -9.30
CA ASN A 219 17.17 19.07 -10.06
C ASN A 219 17.08 20.00 -11.26
N ARG A 220 16.00 19.92 -12.06
CA ARG A 220 15.92 20.58 -13.38
C ARG A 220 15.23 21.93 -13.35
N ASP A 221 14.27 22.08 -12.46
CA ASP A 221 13.54 23.33 -12.28
C ASP A 221 14.47 24.47 -11.88
N LYS A 222 14.34 25.64 -12.53
CA LYS A 222 15.05 26.86 -12.13
C LYS A 222 14.68 27.21 -10.68
N LYS A 223 15.70 27.49 -9.87
CA LYS A 223 15.56 27.80 -8.43
C LYS A 223 16.22 29.14 -8.12
N ASP A 224 15.37 30.13 -7.84
CA ASP A 224 15.80 31.42 -7.30
C ASP A 224 15.78 31.42 -5.75
N ALA A 225 15.11 30.44 -5.14
CA ALA A 225 15.00 30.24 -3.69
C ALA A 225 14.87 28.75 -3.34
N THR A 226 15.08 28.40 -2.07
CA THR A 226 14.98 27.03 -1.53
C THR A 226 13.54 26.51 -1.34
N TYR A 227 12.55 27.19 -1.92
CA TYR A 227 11.13 26.89 -1.75
C TYR A 227 10.69 25.55 -2.35
N LYS A 228 11.29 25.12 -3.47
CA LYS A 228 10.95 23.84 -4.11
C LYS A 228 11.38 22.63 -3.27
N PRO A 229 12.64 22.52 -2.80
CA PRO A 229 13.01 21.47 -1.86
C PRO A 229 12.19 21.56 -0.57
N ALA A 230 11.90 22.77 -0.06
CA ALA A 230 11.04 22.90 1.12
C ALA A 230 9.63 22.33 0.93
N LEU A 231 9.00 22.52 -0.24
CA LEU A 231 7.69 21.95 -0.55
C LEU A 231 7.76 20.42 -0.63
N VAL A 232 8.72 19.87 -1.38
CA VAL A 232 8.87 18.42 -1.55
C VAL A 232 9.14 17.73 -0.22
N ARG A 233 10.04 18.28 0.61
CA ARG A 233 10.32 17.76 1.96
C ARG A 233 9.07 17.78 2.83
N ALA A 234 8.34 18.90 2.87
CA ALA A 234 7.12 19.01 3.68
C ALA A 234 6.06 17.97 3.27
N LEU A 235 5.87 17.76 1.96
CA LEU A 235 4.92 16.76 1.47
C LEU A 235 5.37 15.34 1.79
N ALA A 236 6.66 15.02 1.65
CA ALA A 236 7.23 13.73 2.01
C ALA A 236 7.11 13.42 3.52
N ASP A 237 7.43 14.40 4.37
CA ASP A 237 7.28 14.28 5.83
C ASP A 237 5.81 14.05 6.21
N LEU A 238 4.88 14.83 5.64
CA LEU A 238 3.44 14.68 5.89
C LEU A 238 2.91 13.34 5.37
N ALA A 239 3.35 12.89 4.20
CA ALA A 239 2.94 11.61 3.62
C ALA A 239 3.46 10.39 4.42
N THR A 240 4.51 10.57 5.22
CA THR A 240 5.11 9.52 6.05
C THR A 240 4.58 9.53 7.48
N THR A 241 4.39 10.72 8.08
CA THR A 241 4.10 10.86 9.52
C THR A 241 2.66 11.32 9.82
N SER A 242 1.91 11.71 8.81
CA SER A 242 0.56 12.30 8.96
C SER A 242 -0.28 12.04 7.71
N HIS A 243 -0.21 10.85 7.13
CA HIS A 243 -0.83 10.54 5.83
C HIS A 243 -2.36 10.70 5.84
N HIS A 244 -2.99 10.46 6.99
CA HIS A 244 -4.43 10.70 7.22
C HIS A 244 -4.84 12.18 7.15
N SER A 245 -3.88 13.11 7.10
CA SER A 245 -4.16 14.54 6.88
C SER A 245 -4.52 14.88 5.44
N ALA A 246 -4.21 14.00 4.49
CA ALA A 246 -4.55 14.15 3.09
C ALA A 246 -5.98 13.70 2.81
N THR A 247 -6.66 14.39 1.89
CA THR A 247 -8.02 14.04 1.46
C THR A 247 -8.00 13.58 0.01
N TRP A 248 -8.47 12.37 -0.23
CA TRP A 248 -8.63 11.80 -1.56
C TRP A 248 -9.83 12.43 -2.25
N LEU A 249 -9.63 12.88 -3.48
CA LEU A 249 -10.63 13.54 -4.30
C LEU A 249 -10.99 12.67 -5.50
N PRO A 250 -12.24 12.75 -6.02
CA PRO A 250 -12.60 12.13 -7.29
C PRO A 250 -11.67 12.60 -8.43
N GLY A 251 -11.48 11.74 -9.44
CA GLY A 251 -10.61 12.04 -10.58
C GLY A 251 -9.11 11.84 -10.32
N GLY A 252 -8.75 11.00 -9.35
CA GLY A 252 -7.36 10.57 -9.13
C GLY A 252 -6.48 11.66 -8.53
N ARG A 253 -7.01 12.49 -7.63
CA ARG A 253 -6.25 13.58 -6.99
C ARG A 253 -6.28 13.50 -5.47
N VAL A 254 -5.31 14.13 -4.84
CA VAL A 254 -5.16 14.20 -3.38
C VAL A 254 -4.93 15.64 -2.96
N ALA A 255 -5.55 16.06 -1.85
CA ALA A 255 -5.49 17.42 -1.33
C ALA A 255 -4.96 17.49 0.11
N VAL A 256 -3.90 18.25 0.33
CA VAL A 256 -3.24 18.46 1.62
C VAL A 256 -3.49 19.89 2.13
N PRO A 257 -3.87 20.10 3.40
CA PRO A 257 -4.02 21.45 3.96
C PRO A 257 -2.75 22.29 3.86
N LEU A 258 -2.83 23.48 3.23
CA LEU A 258 -1.67 24.36 3.06
C LEU A 258 -1.05 24.78 4.41
N ARG A 259 -1.87 24.88 5.46
CA ARG A 259 -1.39 25.20 6.82
C ARG A 259 -0.38 24.19 7.33
N LEU A 260 -0.59 22.89 7.10
CA LEU A 260 0.32 21.84 7.58
C LEU A 260 1.68 21.91 6.87
N ILE A 261 1.67 22.22 5.57
CA ILE A 261 2.89 22.46 4.79
C ILE A 261 3.63 23.70 5.33
N ALA A 262 2.88 24.77 5.64
CA ALA A 262 3.45 26.00 6.18
C ALA A 262 4.03 25.83 7.60
N ASP A 263 3.39 25.05 8.45
CA ASP A 263 3.93 24.70 9.78
C ASP A 263 5.28 23.97 9.65
N LYS A 264 5.39 23.03 8.70
CA LYS A 264 6.68 22.37 8.38
C LYS A 264 7.76 23.35 7.90
N TRP A 265 7.39 24.35 7.09
CA TRP A 265 8.35 25.39 6.68
C TRP A 265 8.84 26.23 7.87
N ILE A 266 7.98 26.54 8.84
CA ILE A 266 8.43 27.22 10.06
C ILE A 266 9.47 26.34 10.77
N GLU A 267 9.21 25.04 10.95
CA GLU A 267 10.15 24.08 11.55
C GLU A 267 11.50 24.05 10.80
N TYR A 268 11.49 23.95 9.46
CA TYR A 268 12.72 23.82 8.66
C TYR A 268 13.54 25.11 8.56
N TYR A 269 12.87 26.27 8.43
CA TYR A 269 13.56 27.54 8.25
C TYR A 269 13.99 28.18 9.57
N TRP A 270 13.43 27.76 10.71
CA TRP A 270 13.83 28.25 12.02
C TRP A 270 15.35 28.13 12.29
N PRO A 271 15.97 26.93 12.23
CA PRO A 271 17.41 26.80 12.53
C PRO A 271 18.29 27.58 11.54
N LEU A 272 17.83 27.76 10.30
CA LEU A 272 18.54 28.56 9.30
C LEU A 272 18.50 30.07 9.59
N ILE A 273 17.44 30.55 10.26
CA ILE A 273 17.27 31.96 10.63
C ILE A 273 17.86 32.26 12.00
N GLU A 274 17.79 31.30 12.92
CA GLU A 274 18.38 31.37 14.26
C GLU A 274 19.91 31.28 14.24
N SER A 275 20.47 30.69 13.18
CA SER A 275 21.91 30.56 12.95
C SER A 275 22.68 31.86 13.27
N PRO A 276 23.82 31.77 13.99
CA PRO A 276 24.67 32.93 14.25
C PRO A 276 25.23 33.54 12.96
N GLU A 277 25.47 32.71 11.96
CA GLU A 277 25.85 33.13 10.61
C GLU A 277 24.60 33.35 9.75
N PHE A 278 24.61 34.39 8.91
CA PHE A 278 23.50 34.64 7.98
C PHE A 278 23.48 33.59 6.87
N ILE A 279 22.48 32.70 6.88
CA ILE A 279 22.29 31.68 5.84
C ILE A 279 21.30 32.20 4.78
N PRO A 280 21.73 32.57 3.56
CA PRO A 280 20.83 33.03 2.51
C PRO A 280 20.03 31.86 1.93
N GLN A 281 18.76 32.09 1.62
CA GLN A 281 17.81 31.07 1.12
C GLN A 281 17.16 31.48 -0.20
N LYS A 282 17.61 32.62 -0.74
CA LYS A 282 17.19 33.19 -2.01
C LYS A 282 18.37 33.92 -2.65
N ARG A 283 18.52 33.84 -3.97
CA ARG A 283 19.61 34.52 -4.69
C ARG A 283 19.59 36.02 -4.42
N GLY A 284 20.76 36.57 -4.10
CA GLY A 284 20.94 37.99 -3.74
C GLY A 284 20.45 38.37 -2.33
N GLU A 285 20.01 37.40 -1.53
CA GLU A 285 19.65 37.63 -0.13
C GLU A 285 20.91 37.89 0.71
N LYS A 286 20.90 38.98 1.47
CA LYS A 286 21.92 39.40 2.44
C LYS A 286 21.28 40.21 3.57
N PRO A 287 21.95 40.42 4.71
CA PRO A 287 21.43 41.29 5.77
C PRO A 287 21.02 42.66 5.21
N GLY A 288 19.79 43.10 5.51
CA GLY A 288 19.26 44.39 5.05
C GLY A 288 18.97 44.51 3.55
N CYS A 289 18.99 43.43 2.77
CA CYS A 289 18.71 43.52 1.33
C CYS A 289 17.27 43.98 1.03
N ALA A 290 17.06 44.54 -0.17
CA ALA A 290 15.77 45.07 -0.59
C ALA A 290 14.70 44.00 -0.88
N LYS A 291 15.10 42.75 -1.17
CA LYS A 291 14.19 41.67 -1.58
C LYS A 291 14.48 40.32 -0.88
N PRO A 292 14.46 40.27 0.47
CA PRO A 292 14.70 39.02 1.20
C PRO A 292 13.58 38.00 0.94
N MET A 293 13.70 36.81 1.52
CA MET A 293 12.55 35.91 1.62
C MET A 293 11.36 36.61 2.30
N LYS A 294 10.16 36.41 1.77
CA LYS A 294 8.94 37.11 2.22
C LYS A 294 8.65 36.92 3.71
N PHE A 295 9.00 35.77 4.26
CA PHE A 295 8.74 35.40 5.65
C PHE A 295 9.97 35.50 6.56
N ARG A 296 11.15 35.92 6.08
CA ARG A 296 12.35 36.00 6.93
C ARG A 296 12.16 36.95 8.12
N ALA A 297 11.73 38.18 7.87
CA ALA A 297 11.54 39.17 8.92
C ALA A 297 10.49 38.76 9.98
N PRO A 298 9.27 38.30 9.62
CA PRO A 298 8.31 37.86 10.63
C PRO A 298 8.75 36.59 11.36
N LEU A 299 9.41 35.64 10.68
CA LEU A 299 9.95 34.45 11.34
C LEU A 299 11.11 34.79 12.28
N ALA A 300 11.99 35.72 11.91
CA ALA A 300 13.08 36.19 12.78
C ALA A 300 12.56 36.83 14.08
N ARG A 301 11.42 37.55 14.03
CA ARG A 301 10.77 38.07 15.25
C ARG A 301 10.26 36.94 16.15
N LEU A 302 9.72 35.88 15.56
CA LEU A 302 9.26 34.71 16.32
C LEU A 302 10.45 33.98 16.96
N VAL A 303 11.53 33.80 16.20
CA VAL A 303 12.79 33.23 16.69
C VAL A 303 13.33 34.05 17.86
N GLU A 304 13.37 35.37 17.74
CA GLU A 304 13.84 36.26 18.82
C GLU A 304 12.97 36.12 20.08
N HIS A 305 11.64 36.07 19.93
CA HIS A 305 10.73 35.90 21.05
C HIS A 305 10.99 34.61 21.84
N TYR A 306 11.46 33.55 21.16
CA TYR A 306 11.74 32.24 21.75
C TYR A 306 13.21 31.97 22.03
N ARG A 307 14.14 32.86 21.65
CA ARG A 307 15.59 32.66 21.83
C ARG A 307 15.97 32.30 23.26
N ASN A 308 15.39 33.01 24.23
CA ASN A 308 15.61 32.77 25.67
C ASN A 308 14.50 31.91 26.31
N ARG A 309 13.66 31.27 25.51
CA ARG A 309 12.51 30.43 25.95
C ARG A 309 12.57 29.03 25.35
N GLY A 310 13.78 28.51 25.13
CA GLY A 310 14.00 27.17 24.59
C GLY A 310 13.94 27.07 23.05
N GLY A 311 14.04 28.20 22.34
CA GLY A 311 14.14 28.25 20.87
C GLY A 311 12.98 27.55 20.17
N LEU A 312 13.30 26.83 19.09
CA LEU A 312 12.32 26.05 18.32
C LEU A 312 11.56 25.03 19.18
N ALA A 313 12.22 24.37 20.13
CA ALA A 313 11.60 23.39 21.01
C ALA A 313 10.57 24.04 21.94
N GLY A 314 10.93 25.17 22.56
CA GLY A 314 10.01 25.94 23.40
C GLY A 314 8.80 26.45 22.64
N PHE A 315 9.01 27.00 21.44
CA PHE A 315 7.93 27.43 20.56
C PHE A 315 7.00 26.26 20.22
N THR A 316 7.57 25.11 19.86
CA THR A 316 6.81 23.93 19.49
C THR A 316 5.90 23.47 20.63
N VAL A 317 6.40 23.47 21.87
CA VAL A 317 5.61 23.12 23.06
C VAL A 317 4.43 24.07 23.24
N ASP A 318 4.68 25.37 23.24
CA ASP A 318 3.62 26.37 23.47
C ASP A 318 2.60 26.37 22.32
N TYR A 319 3.05 26.20 21.07
CA TYR A 319 2.17 26.11 19.91
C TYR A 319 1.24 24.89 19.99
N ARG A 320 1.81 23.70 20.24
CA ARG A 320 1.04 22.44 20.34
C ARG A 320 0.07 22.45 21.50
N SER A 321 0.43 23.09 22.59
CA SER A 321 -0.39 23.19 23.80
C SER A 321 -1.40 24.34 23.76
N ARG A 322 -1.50 25.07 22.63
CA ARG A 322 -2.27 26.33 22.50
C ARG A 322 -1.94 27.38 23.57
N GLY A 323 -0.74 27.30 24.13
CA GLY A 323 -0.24 28.16 25.20
C GLY A 323 0.61 29.33 24.71
N LEU A 324 0.58 29.66 23.42
CA LEU A 324 1.27 30.85 22.91
C LEU A 324 0.72 32.10 23.62
N SER A 325 1.62 32.96 24.11
CA SER A 325 1.23 34.29 24.57
C SER A 325 0.55 35.07 23.43
N GLU A 326 -0.27 36.08 23.76
CA GLU A 326 -0.97 36.88 22.75
C GLU A 326 -0.01 37.49 21.71
N GLU A 327 1.14 37.98 22.19
CA GLU A 327 2.21 38.50 21.33
C GLU A 327 2.81 37.40 20.45
N ALA A 328 3.18 36.25 21.03
CA ALA A 328 3.73 35.12 20.28
C ALA A 328 2.75 34.60 19.21
N ALA A 329 1.47 34.48 19.56
CA ALA A 329 0.41 34.06 18.64
C ALA A 329 0.26 35.02 17.46
N LYS A 330 0.30 36.33 17.72
CA LYS A 330 0.25 37.37 16.68
C LYS A 330 1.46 37.30 15.74
N VAL A 331 2.68 37.19 16.30
CA VAL A 331 3.90 37.11 15.49
C VAL A 331 3.95 35.79 14.69
N HIS A 332 3.52 34.69 15.30
CA HIS A 332 3.40 33.39 14.64
C HIS A 332 2.43 33.44 13.46
N GLU A 333 1.21 33.96 13.62
CA GLU A 333 0.25 34.02 12.51
C GLU A 333 0.74 34.96 11.39
N GLN A 334 1.48 36.03 11.72
CA GLN A 334 2.15 36.85 10.70
C GLN A 334 3.20 36.06 9.90
N ALA A 335 4.04 35.28 10.58
CA ALA A 335 5.03 34.43 9.92
C ALA A 335 4.35 33.36 9.06
N LEU A 336 3.38 32.64 9.63
CA LEU A 336 2.61 31.60 8.96
C LEU A 336 1.87 32.12 7.73
N SER A 337 1.25 33.29 7.81
CA SER A 337 0.60 33.92 6.65
C SER A 337 1.60 34.18 5.53
N ARG A 338 2.77 34.74 5.83
CA ARG A 338 3.80 35.03 4.82
C ARG A 338 4.42 33.76 4.22
N VAL A 339 4.51 32.69 5.00
CA VAL A 339 4.92 31.36 4.53
C VAL A 339 3.88 30.81 3.55
N ARG A 340 2.58 30.82 3.91
CA ARG A 340 1.49 30.39 3.00
C ARG A 340 1.51 31.15 1.68
N ASP A 341 1.70 32.47 1.74
CA ASP A 341 1.80 33.31 0.54
C ASP A 341 3.02 32.94 -0.32
N ALA A 342 4.15 32.62 0.30
CA ALA A 342 5.36 32.21 -0.41
C ALA A 342 5.20 30.83 -1.07
N ILE A 343 4.54 29.88 -0.39
CA ILE A 343 4.24 28.56 -0.95
C ILE A 343 3.30 28.69 -2.16
N ARG A 344 2.20 29.42 -2.01
CA ARG A 344 1.19 29.62 -3.07
C ARG A 344 1.76 30.34 -4.29
N ALA A 345 2.43 31.48 -4.07
CA ALA A 345 2.97 32.29 -5.16
C ALA A 345 4.33 31.79 -5.69
N GLY A 346 4.87 30.72 -5.10
CA GLY A 346 6.16 30.15 -5.45
C GLY A 346 5.98 28.71 -5.96
N PRO A 347 6.41 27.70 -5.20
CA PRO A 347 6.55 26.33 -5.70
C PRO A 347 5.21 25.70 -6.10
N VAL A 348 4.07 26.06 -5.50
CA VAL A 348 2.78 25.50 -5.94
C VAL A 348 2.41 25.95 -7.36
N TYR A 349 2.81 27.15 -7.77
CA TYR A 349 2.54 27.66 -9.11
C TYR A 349 3.63 27.29 -10.14
N PHE A 350 4.88 27.21 -9.68
CA PHE A 350 6.05 27.09 -10.57
C PHE A 350 6.76 25.72 -10.55
N ALA A 351 6.35 24.77 -9.72
CA ALA A 351 6.96 23.44 -9.71
C ALA A 351 6.48 22.58 -10.88
N GLY A 352 7.42 21.92 -11.57
CA GLY A 352 7.16 21.12 -12.77
C GLY A 352 7.11 21.93 -14.08
N GLY A 353 7.53 23.20 -14.04
CA GLY A 353 7.36 24.16 -15.13
C GLY A 353 6.10 25.02 -14.94
N GLY A 354 6.15 26.31 -15.30
CA GLY A 354 5.02 27.22 -15.10
C GLY A 354 3.76 26.72 -15.82
N GLY A 355 2.68 26.45 -15.08
CA GLY A 355 1.43 25.94 -15.64
C GLY A 355 1.38 24.42 -15.89
N SER A 356 2.35 23.65 -15.37
CA SER A 356 2.42 22.18 -15.50
C SER A 356 1.19 21.44 -14.94
N GLY A 357 0.48 22.05 -13.98
CA GLY A 357 -0.62 21.43 -13.27
C GLY A 357 -0.19 20.41 -12.21
N THR A 358 1.12 20.25 -11.92
CA THR A 358 1.63 19.29 -10.92
C THR A 358 1.04 19.54 -9.54
N PHE A 359 0.99 20.82 -9.14
CA PHE A 359 0.28 21.25 -7.94
C PHE A 359 -0.77 22.30 -8.31
N ARG A 360 -1.90 22.27 -7.60
CA ARG A 360 -2.95 23.30 -7.68
C ARG A 360 -3.30 23.78 -6.30
N TYR A 361 -3.45 25.08 -6.10
CA TYR A 361 -4.01 25.62 -4.88
C TYR A 361 -5.52 25.85 -5.05
N ASP A 362 -6.32 25.25 -4.16
CA ASP A 362 -7.73 25.57 -4.04
C ASP A 362 -7.93 26.62 -2.94
N SER A 363 -8.34 27.82 -3.35
CA SER A 363 -8.61 28.92 -2.43
C SER A 363 -9.85 28.72 -1.56
N ALA A 364 -10.81 27.90 -1.99
CA ALA A 364 -12.04 27.66 -1.23
C ALA A 364 -11.76 26.77 -0.02
N SER A 365 -11.03 25.67 -0.21
CA SER A 365 -10.67 24.77 0.89
C SER A 365 -9.35 25.09 1.58
N GLY A 366 -8.52 25.95 0.99
CA GLY A 366 -7.18 26.27 1.51
C GLY A 366 -6.20 25.11 1.39
N ARG A 367 -6.34 24.27 0.36
CA ARG A 367 -5.56 23.03 0.17
C ARG A 367 -4.68 23.08 -1.07
N VAL A 368 -3.58 22.33 -1.03
CA VAL A 368 -2.71 22.05 -2.17
C VAL A 368 -3.08 20.67 -2.70
N GLU A 369 -3.48 20.63 -3.96
CA GLU A 369 -3.90 19.44 -4.68
C GLU A 369 -2.77 18.94 -5.59
N MET A 370 -2.66 17.62 -5.76
CA MET A 370 -1.74 16.93 -6.66
C MET A 370 -2.34 15.63 -7.18
N SER A 371 -1.68 14.94 -8.12
CA SER A 371 -2.09 13.60 -8.56
C SER A 371 -1.99 12.57 -7.43
N ALA A 372 -2.92 11.61 -7.40
CA ALA A 372 -2.88 10.47 -6.49
C ALA A 372 -1.60 9.63 -6.64
N ASP A 373 -1.06 9.50 -7.84
CA ASP A 373 0.22 8.82 -8.08
C ASP A 373 1.37 9.50 -7.33
N LEU A 374 1.44 10.83 -7.40
CA LEU A 374 2.49 11.59 -6.72
C LEU A 374 2.40 11.44 -5.21
N TRP A 375 1.19 11.51 -4.65
CA TRP A 375 0.98 11.29 -3.22
C TRP A 375 1.36 9.87 -2.79
N ARG A 376 1.01 8.84 -3.60
CA ARG A 376 1.42 7.45 -3.33
C ARG A 376 2.92 7.28 -3.29
N GLU A 377 3.67 7.84 -4.25
CA GLU A 377 5.13 7.79 -4.20
C GLU A 377 5.70 8.50 -2.98
N LEU A 378 5.16 9.67 -2.62
CA LEU A 378 5.54 10.37 -1.41
C LEU A 378 5.24 9.56 -0.14
N SER A 379 4.16 8.78 -0.11
CA SER A 379 3.87 7.88 1.00
C SER A 379 4.80 6.67 1.04
N LEU A 380 5.16 6.09 -0.11
CA LEU A 380 5.99 4.88 -0.18
C LEU A 380 7.49 5.16 0.01
N MET A 381 7.98 6.27 -0.56
CA MET A 381 9.40 6.64 -0.59
C MET A 381 9.70 7.93 0.18
N GLY A 382 8.74 8.49 0.91
CA GLY A 382 8.83 9.80 1.56
C GLY A 382 10.07 9.98 2.43
N ALA A 383 10.42 8.96 3.19
CA ALA A 383 11.66 8.92 3.97
C ALA A 383 12.92 9.22 3.14
N TRP A 384 13.12 8.50 2.04
CA TRP A 384 14.27 8.66 1.15
C TRP A 384 14.22 9.99 0.40
N ILE A 385 13.01 10.42 0.00
CA ILE A 385 12.79 11.70 -0.66
C ILE A 385 13.15 12.85 0.28
N ALA A 386 12.76 12.79 1.55
CA ALA A 386 13.07 13.80 2.55
C ALA A 386 14.58 13.94 2.77
N ASP A 387 15.29 12.82 2.94
CA ASP A 387 16.75 12.79 3.11
C ASP A 387 17.48 13.35 1.88
N ALA A 388 17.09 12.90 0.68
CA ALA A 388 17.65 13.43 -0.57
C ALA A 388 17.38 14.94 -0.72
N THR A 389 16.21 15.40 -0.27
CA THR A 389 15.84 16.82 -0.33
C THR A 389 16.68 17.68 0.59
N VAL A 390 17.08 17.20 1.78
CA VAL A 390 18.01 17.91 2.67
C VAL A 390 19.33 18.19 1.97
N LEU A 391 19.91 17.17 1.32
CA LEU A 391 21.16 17.32 0.58
C LEU A 391 21.01 18.34 -0.56
N ARG A 392 19.96 18.23 -1.38
CA ARG A 392 19.71 19.16 -2.50
C ARG A 392 19.46 20.58 -2.03
N TRP A 393 18.79 20.75 -0.89
CA TRP A 393 18.59 22.05 -0.27
C TRP A 393 19.93 22.65 0.18
N ALA A 394 20.78 21.86 0.83
CA ALA A 394 22.09 22.30 1.29
C ALA A 394 22.99 22.73 0.13
N GLU A 395 23.08 21.92 -0.93
CA GLU A 395 23.83 22.26 -2.15
C GLU A 395 23.32 23.57 -2.80
N LEU A 396 22.00 23.73 -2.93
CA LEU A 396 21.41 24.95 -3.46
C LEU A 396 21.70 26.17 -2.57
N THR A 397 21.71 25.99 -1.26
CA THR A 397 22.04 27.07 -0.31
C THR A 397 23.50 27.49 -0.46
N THR A 398 24.42 26.53 -0.59
CA THR A 398 25.83 26.78 -0.90
C THR A 398 25.97 27.55 -2.21
N GLU A 399 25.25 27.15 -3.26
CA GLU A 399 25.24 27.87 -4.55
C GLU A 399 24.73 29.31 -4.40
N ILE A 400 23.62 29.50 -3.70
CA ILE A 400 23.04 30.82 -3.39
C ILE A 400 24.02 31.70 -2.62
N SER A 401 24.77 31.10 -1.68
CA SER A 401 25.81 31.77 -0.90
C SER A 401 27.10 32.03 -1.68
N GLN A 402 27.18 31.63 -2.96
CA GLN A 402 28.38 31.71 -3.80
C GLN A 402 29.58 30.97 -3.19
N GLY A 403 29.33 29.84 -2.53
CA GLY A 403 30.37 29.00 -1.92
C GLY A 403 30.84 29.44 -0.53
N LEU A 404 30.28 30.53 0.04
CA LEU A 404 30.64 30.99 1.38
C LEU A 404 30.26 29.99 2.49
N LEU A 405 29.16 29.25 2.30
CA LEU A 405 28.71 28.22 3.23
C LEU A 405 28.96 26.83 2.65
N LYS A 406 29.44 25.92 3.48
CA LYS A 406 29.59 24.50 3.11
C LYS A 406 28.24 23.77 3.24
N PRO A 407 27.98 22.75 2.40
CA PRO A 407 26.76 21.95 2.51
C PRO A 407 26.57 21.36 3.92
N SER A 408 27.64 20.92 4.58
CA SER A 408 27.58 20.34 5.94
C SER A 408 26.94 21.29 6.96
N GLN A 409 27.29 22.58 6.93
CA GLN A 409 26.73 23.58 7.85
C GLN A 409 25.21 23.73 7.67
N VAL A 410 24.74 23.65 6.42
CA VAL A 410 23.31 23.75 6.10
C VAL A 410 22.59 22.45 6.43
N ILE A 411 23.23 21.30 6.21
CA ILE A 411 22.70 19.98 6.58
C ILE A 411 22.46 19.91 8.09
N ASP A 412 23.44 20.32 8.91
CA ASP A 412 23.32 20.31 10.37
C ASP A 412 22.10 21.13 10.84
N ALA A 413 21.91 22.32 10.27
CA ALA A 413 20.74 23.15 10.54
C ALA A 413 19.43 22.47 10.07
N LEU A 414 19.39 21.92 8.86
CA LEU A 414 18.21 21.26 8.30
C LEU A 414 17.84 19.94 8.99
N LEU A 415 18.80 19.28 9.65
CA LEU A 415 18.60 18.08 10.45
C LEU A 415 18.15 18.39 11.88
N THR A 416 18.14 19.66 12.29
CA THR A 416 17.62 20.09 13.58
C THR A 416 16.15 19.73 13.68
N VAL A 417 15.79 19.03 14.76
CA VAL A 417 14.41 18.65 15.07
C VAL A 417 13.96 19.43 16.29
N PRO A 418 12.68 19.84 16.37
CA PRO A 418 12.10 20.35 17.61
C PRO A 418 12.12 19.27 18.72
N LEU A 419 13.26 19.16 19.41
CA LEU A 419 13.45 18.29 20.56
C LEU A 419 12.99 19.00 21.83
N ALA A 420 11.77 18.73 22.29
CA ALA A 420 11.33 19.21 23.59
C ALA A 420 11.60 18.15 24.67
N GLU A 421 12.73 18.26 25.39
CA GLU A 421 12.97 17.47 26.63
C GLU A 421 11.79 17.56 27.60
N ARG A 422 11.11 18.72 27.59
CA ARG A 422 9.87 18.98 28.34
C ARG A 422 8.74 18.00 28.05
N ASP A 423 8.71 17.37 26.87
CA ASP A 423 7.69 16.40 26.45
C ASP A 423 7.87 15.07 27.18
N VAL A 424 9.11 14.58 27.18
CA VAL A 424 9.53 13.39 27.94
C VAL A 424 9.28 13.63 29.43
N HIS A 425 9.58 14.81 29.95
CA HIS A 425 9.31 15.15 31.35
C HIS A 425 7.82 15.26 31.67
N ALA A 426 6.99 15.77 30.76
CA ALA A 426 5.55 15.87 30.99
C ALA A 426 4.89 14.49 31.05
N ALA A 427 5.20 13.61 30.09
CA ALA A 427 4.74 12.23 30.12
C ALA A 427 5.25 11.49 31.37
N ARG A 428 6.53 11.66 31.74
CA ARG A 428 7.12 11.02 32.92
C ARG A 428 6.42 11.44 34.21
N ARG A 429 6.23 12.75 34.43
CA ARG A 429 5.55 13.27 35.64
C ARG A 429 4.16 12.67 35.80
N LEU A 430 3.39 12.57 34.72
CA LEU A 430 2.06 11.95 34.75
C LEU A 430 2.11 10.52 35.30
N TYR A 431 3.09 9.71 34.89
CA TYR A 431 3.19 8.32 35.31
C TYR A 431 3.85 8.13 36.67
N GLU A 432 4.67 9.08 37.14
CA GLU A 432 5.25 9.05 38.48
C GLU A 432 4.16 9.01 39.56
N ASP A 433 3.09 9.78 39.35
CA ASP A 433 1.95 9.89 40.27
C ASP A 433 1.00 8.67 40.25
N LEU A 434 1.17 7.74 39.31
CA LEU A 434 0.32 6.54 39.21
C LEU A 434 0.82 5.41 40.13
N THR A 435 -0.05 4.90 40.98
CA THR A 435 0.25 3.75 41.86
C THR A 435 0.00 2.40 41.19
N ASP A 436 -0.83 2.36 40.15
CA ASP A 436 -1.27 1.18 39.42
C ASP A 436 -0.55 0.98 38.06
N LYS A 437 0.55 1.71 37.81
CA LYS A 437 1.26 1.65 36.53
C LYS A 437 1.88 0.27 36.28
N VAL A 438 1.77 -0.16 35.03
CA VAL A 438 2.36 -1.38 34.47
C VAL A 438 3.17 -1.07 33.21
N CYS A 439 4.15 -1.92 32.90
CA CYS A 439 4.89 -1.85 31.65
C CYS A 439 3.90 -2.02 30.50
N VAL A 440 3.87 -1.04 29.59
CA VAL A 440 2.88 -1.02 28.51
C VAL A 440 3.00 -2.27 27.62
N TRP A 441 4.21 -2.79 27.41
CA TRP A 441 4.47 -3.94 26.54
C TRP A 441 4.28 -5.29 27.22
N THR A 442 4.68 -5.42 28.49
CA THR A 442 4.71 -6.72 29.18
C THR A 442 3.62 -6.91 30.23
N GLY A 443 2.96 -5.83 30.67
CA GLY A 443 1.97 -5.84 31.75
C GLY A 443 2.55 -6.02 33.15
N VAL A 444 3.87 -6.14 33.29
CA VAL A 444 4.54 -6.25 34.59
C VAL A 444 4.37 -4.93 35.37
N ALA A 445 4.01 -5.00 36.65
CA ALA A 445 3.89 -3.82 37.51
C ALA A 445 5.18 -3.00 37.55
N LEU A 446 5.05 -1.67 37.50
CA LEU A 446 6.18 -0.74 37.55
C LEU A 446 6.24 -0.05 38.92
N GLY A 447 7.41 -0.13 39.55
CA GLY A 447 7.70 0.64 40.76
C GLY A 447 8.07 2.11 40.45
N GLY A 448 8.69 2.79 41.41
CA GLY A 448 9.12 4.18 41.25
C GLY A 448 10.21 4.41 40.19
N ARG A 449 10.92 3.37 39.74
CA ARG A 449 11.88 3.44 38.64
C ARG A 449 11.31 2.78 37.38
N PHE A 450 11.00 3.59 36.37
CA PHE A 450 10.55 3.15 35.04
C PHE A 450 11.14 4.04 33.93
N GLU A 451 11.07 3.56 32.69
CA GLU A 451 11.50 4.29 31.50
C GLU A 451 10.29 4.68 30.64
N LEU A 452 10.47 5.68 29.78
CA LEU A 452 9.53 5.97 28.71
C LEU A 452 10.06 5.32 27.45
N ASP A 453 9.22 4.52 26.81
CA ASP A 453 9.51 3.95 25.50
C ASP A 453 8.59 4.58 24.46
N HIS A 454 9.11 4.69 23.24
CA HIS A 454 8.38 5.17 22.09
C HIS A 454 7.67 4.00 21.39
N ALA A 455 6.36 4.10 21.17
CA ALA A 455 5.63 3.09 20.39
C ALA A 455 6.24 2.93 18.99
N ILE A 456 6.58 4.04 18.35
CA ILE A 456 7.43 4.11 17.16
C ILE A 456 8.75 4.79 17.53
N PRO A 457 9.90 4.09 17.49
CA PRO A 457 11.19 4.59 17.93
C PRO A 457 11.57 5.97 17.40
N PHE A 458 12.18 6.78 18.26
CA PHE A 458 12.65 8.12 17.90
C PHE A 458 13.66 8.07 16.74
N ALA A 459 14.51 7.03 16.66
CA ALA A 459 15.45 6.85 15.55
C ALA A 459 14.76 6.77 14.17
N LEU A 460 13.50 6.32 14.13
CA LEU A 460 12.73 6.16 12.89
C LEU A 460 11.90 7.40 12.53
N TRP A 461 11.23 8.00 13.53
CA TRP A 461 10.23 9.06 13.30
C TRP A 461 10.59 10.42 13.90
N ARG A 462 11.61 10.47 14.76
CA ARG A 462 12.01 11.67 15.53
C ARG A 462 10.82 12.37 16.21
N ASN A 463 9.89 11.57 16.74
CA ASN A 463 8.61 12.03 17.28
C ASN A 463 8.50 11.80 18.80
N ASN A 464 8.30 12.89 19.55
CA ASN A 464 8.08 12.91 21.01
C ASN A 464 6.63 13.29 21.40
N ASP A 465 5.67 13.14 20.49
CA ASP A 465 4.26 13.34 20.80
C ASP A 465 3.82 12.45 21.97
N LEU A 466 2.90 12.96 22.80
CA LEU A 466 2.45 12.30 24.03
C LEU A 466 1.87 10.91 23.75
N TRP A 467 1.11 10.74 22.67
CA TRP A 467 0.58 9.42 22.29
C TRP A 467 1.67 8.39 22.01
N ASN A 468 2.88 8.83 21.62
CA ASN A 468 3.99 7.95 21.30
C ASN A 468 4.81 7.56 22.54
N LEU A 469 4.71 8.29 23.66
CA LEU A 469 5.50 8.09 24.88
C LEU A 469 4.72 7.26 25.91
N LEU A 470 5.17 6.04 26.20
CA LEU A 470 4.47 5.11 27.09
C LEU A 470 5.39 4.55 28.18
N PRO A 471 4.89 4.22 29.39
CA PRO A 471 5.73 3.73 30.47
C PRO A 471 6.12 2.27 30.24
N ALA A 472 7.42 1.98 30.31
CA ALA A 472 7.98 0.66 30.08
C ALA A 472 8.99 0.29 31.18
N SER A 473 9.20 -1.02 31.36
CA SER A 473 10.31 -1.50 32.16
C SER A 473 11.62 -1.29 31.40
N LYS A 474 12.71 -1.04 32.13
CA LYS A 474 14.05 -0.91 31.53
C LYS A 474 14.42 -2.11 30.67
N ALA A 475 14.09 -3.32 31.12
CA ALA A 475 14.36 -4.54 30.37
C ALA A 475 13.60 -4.58 29.04
N ALA A 476 12.30 -4.24 29.03
CA ALA A 476 11.50 -4.23 27.81
C ALA A 476 11.96 -3.15 26.83
N ASN A 477 12.24 -1.95 27.32
CA ASN A 477 12.72 -0.83 26.51
C ASN A 477 14.07 -1.14 25.86
N GLN A 478 15.02 -1.69 26.64
CA GLN A 478 16.34 -2.08 26.14
C GLN A 478 16.33 -3.32 25.23
N ASP A 479 15.33 -4.18 25.34
CA ASP A 479 15.17 -5.34 24.44
C ASP A 479 14.55 -4.90 23.11
N LYS A 480 13.54 -4.02 23.14
CA LYS A 480 12.91 -3.43 21.95
C LYS A 480 13.89 -2.56 21.15
N ARG A 481 14.58 -1.61 21.79
CA ARG A 481 15.47 -0.63 21.13
C ARG A 481 14.76 0.06 19.96
N ASP A 482 15.37 0.02 18.78
CA ASP A 482 14.85 0.61 17.53
C ASP A 482 13.92 -0.32 16.75
N GLN A 483 13.55 -1.48 17.30
CA GLN A 483 12.54 -2.36 16.72
C GLN A 483 11.12 -1.83 17.01
N LEU A 484 10.17 -2.33 16.23
CA LEU A 484 8.76 -1.94 16.31
C LEU A 484 7.94 -3.02 17.03
N PRO A 485 7.02 -2.70 17.95
CA PRO A 485 6.20 -3.72 18.59
C PRO A 485 5.36 -4.45 17.54
N SER A 486 5.31 -5.78 17.60
CA SER A 486 4.53 -6.58 16.66
C SER A 486 3.02 -6.28 16.78
N ARG A 487 2.24 -6.63 15.75
CA ARG A 487 0.78 -6.50 15.79
C ARG A 487 0.15 -7.29 16.94
N SER A 488 0.68 -8.46 17.28
CA SER A 488 0.24 -9.28 18.42
C SER A 488 0.49 -8.56 19.74
N VAL A 489 1.67 -7.96 19.94
CA VAL A 489 1.98 -7.15 21.13
C VAL A 489 1.02 -5.97 21.22
N LEU A 490 0.91 -5.15 20.17
CA LEU A 490 0.01 -3.99 20.16
C LEU A 490 -1.43 -4.39 20.51
N SER A 491 -1.96 -5.44 19.86
CA SER A 491 -3.34 -5.89 20.06
C SER A 491 -3.56 -6.43 21.48
N SER A 492 -2.63 -7.21 22.01
CA SER A 492 -2.71 -7.73 23.40
C SER A 492 -2.63 -6.64 24.46
N ARG A 493 -2.03 -5.48 24.12
CA ARG A 493 -1.83 -4.33 25.01
C ARG A 493 -2.73 -3.14 24.68
N GLN A 494 -3.69 -3.30 23.78
CA GLN A 494 -4.56 -2.22 23.29
C GLN A 494 -5.26 -1.47 24.43
N SER A 495 -5.89 -2.19 25.36
CA SER A 495 -6.60 -1.58 26.50
C SER A 495 -5.67 -0.77 27.39
N CYS A 496 -4.44 -1.27 27.63
CA CYS A 496 -3.44 -0.60 28.44
C CYS A 496 -2.92 0.68 27.77
N ILE A 497 -2.66 0.65 26.46
CA ILE A 497 -2.24 1.82 25.69
C ILE A 497 -3.33 2.90 25.72
N ILE A 498 -4.58 2.51 25.46
CA ILE A 498 -5.73 3.43 25.48
C ILE A 498 -5.96 4.06 26.86
N ASP A 499 -5.78 3.30 27.95
CA ASP A 499 -5.89 3.83 29.31
C ASP A 499 -4.84 4.92 29.56
N TYR A 500 -3.57 4.69 29.20
CA TYR A 500 -2.53 5.70 29.33
C TYR A 500 -2.78 6.94 28.48
N TRP A 501 -3.29 6.77 27.26
CA TRP A 501 -3.72 7.88 26.42
C TRP A 501 -4.86 8.68 27.04
N SER A 502 -5.86 8.01 27.62
CA SER A 502 -6.98 8.67 28.29
C SER A 502 -6.51 9.49 29.49
N ARG A 503 -5.56 8.97 30.28
CA ARG A 503 -4.95 9.70 31.39
C ARG A 503 -4.14 10.91 30.90
N MET A 504 -3.33 10.75 29.85
CA MET A 504 -2.58 11.85 29.24
C MET A 504 -3.51 12.95 28.71
N ARG A 505 -4.56 12.56 28.00
CA ARG A 505 -5.58 13.49 27.49
C ARG A 505 -6.33 14.19 28.62
N GLY A 506 -6.56 13.53 29.76
CA GLY A 506 -7.19 14.12 30.93
C GLY A 506 -6.41 15.31 31.51
N VAL A 507 -5.06 15.25 31.48
CA VAL A 507 -4.19 16.29 32.03
C VAL A 507 -3.72 17.30 30.97
N HIS A 508 -3.45 16.83 29.75
CA HIS A 508 -2.89 17.62 28.65
C HIS A 508 -3.80 17.65 27.42
N ARG A 509 -5.12 17.84 27.63
CA ARG A 509 -6.15 17.69 26.60
C ARG A 509 -5.83 18.39 25.28
N GLU A 510 -5.59 19.69 25.31
CA GLU A 510 -5.41 20.47 24.07
C GLU A 510 -4.21 20.00 23.26
N ARG A 511 -3.12 19.67 23.97
CA ARG A 511 -1.88 19.18 23.38
C ARG A 511 -2.02 17.76 22.82
N PHE A 512 -2.54 16.84 23.64
CA PHE A 512 -2.75 15.46 23.23
C PHE A 512 -3.67 15.41 22.01
N ASP A 513 -4.76 16.19 22.02
CA ASP A 513 -5.69 16.26 20.89
C ASP A 513 -5.00 16.82 19.63
N PHE A 514 -4.19 17.88 19.76
CA PHE A 514 -3.42 18.41 18.63
C PHE A 514 -2.47 17.37 18.01
N GLU A 515 -1.73 16.63 18.84
CA GLU A 515 -0.75 15.64 18.39
C GLU A 515 -1.43 14.40 17.77
N ALA A 516 -2.51 13.90 18.41
CA ALA A 516 -3.27 12.77 17.89
C ALA A 516 -4.04 13.10 16.60
N GLU A 517 -4.55 14.33 16.43
CA GLU A 517 -5.19 14.78 15.18
C GLU A 517 -4.22 14.78 13.98
N ARG A 518 -2.92 15.00 14.20
CA ARG A 518 -1.92 14.95 13.10
C ARG A 518 -1.71 13.52 12.60
N LEU A 519 -1.69 12.54 13.52
CA LEU A 519 -1.53 11.14 13.16
C LEU A 519 -2.81 10.55 12.55
N ALA A 520 -3.93 10.66 13.28
CA ALA A 520 -5.17 9.96 12.93
C ALA A 520 -6.12 10.79 12.04
N GLY A 521 -5.83 12.07 11.85
CA GLY A 521 -6.71 13.00 11.14
C GLY A 521 -7.76 13.66 12.04
N ARG A 522 -8.17 14.88 11.68
CA ARG A 522 -9.01 15.76 12.51
C ARG A 522 -10.42 15.23 12.82
N ILE A 523 -10.94 14.32 12.00
CA ILE A 523 -12.29 13.76 12.15
C ILE A 523 -12.32 12.71 13.28
N VAL A 524 -11.17 12.11 13.60
CA VAL A 524 -11.07 10.97 14.51
C VAL A 524 -11.31 11.32 15.98
N LEU A 525 -10.83 12.46 16.47
CA LEU A 525 -11.01 12.80 17.91
C LEU A 525 -12.36 13.43 18.24
N ARG A 526 -13.16 13.74 17.22
CA ARG A 526 -14.50 14.33 17.36
C ARG A 526 -15.61 13.28 17.37
N SER A 527 -15.28 12.03 17.07
CA SER A 527 -16.20 10.90 17.17
C SER A 527 -16.17 10.32 18.58
N GLY A 528 -17.25 9.61 18.99
CA GLY A 528 -17.36 8.98 20.31
C GLY A 528 -16.46 7.76 20.52
N ASP A 529 -15.60 7.42 19.56
CA ASP A 529 -14.75 6.21 19.49
C ASP A 529 -13.26 6.55 19.22
N TRP A 530 -12.81 7.74 19.63
CA TRP A 530 -11.47 8.26 19.33
C TRP A 530 -10.33 7.32 19.79
N GLU A 531 -10.53 6.59 20.88
CA GLU A 531 -9.56 5.65 21.47
C GLU A 531 -9.17 4.56 20.47
N LEU A 532 -10.18 3.91 19.87
CA LEU A 532 -9.99 2.81 18.94
C LEU A 532 -9.41 3.29 17.62
N ARG A 533 -9.83 4.47 17.17
CA ARG A 533 -9.35 5.05 15.91
C ARG A 533 -7.90 5.53 16.03
N LEU A 534 -7.52 6.18 17.13
CA LEU A 534 -6.13 6.53 17.39
C LEU A 534 -5.26 5.28 17.50
N PHE A 535 -5.76 4.24 18.18
CA PHE A 535 -5.06 2.96 18.27
C PHE A 535 -4.86 2.33 16.88
N GLY A 536 -5.90 2.32 16.06
CA GLY A 536 -5.83 1.87 14.68
C GLY A 536 -4.77 2.63 13.88
N ALA A 537 -4.75 3.95 13.96
CA ALA A 537 -3.77 4.80 13.28
C ALA A 537 -2.33 4.56 13.74
N VAL A 538 -2.08 4.39 15.04
CA VAL A 538 -0.76 4.03 15.59
C VAL A 538 -0.34 2.65 15.10
N ALA A 539 -1.23 1.66 15.18
CA ALA A 539 -0.89 0.30 14.80
C ALA A 539 -0.71 0.13 13.28
N GLU A 540 -1.44 0.87 12.46
CA GLU A 540 -1.20 1.02 11.01
C GLU A 540 0.17 1.65 10.75
N SER A 541 0.48 2.74 11.45
CA SER A 541 1.74 3.46 11.29
C SER A 541 2.96 2.63 11.67
N VAL A 542 2.84 1.80 12.71
CA VAL A 542 3.86 0.81 13.09
C VAL A 542 4.11 -0.18 11.94
N GLU A 543 3.06 -0.77 11.37
CA GLU A 543 3.22 -1.74 10.28
C GLU A 543 3.77 -1.11 9.00
N HIS A 544 3.26 0.06 8.60
CA HIS A 544 3.78 0.79 7.45
C HIS A 544 5.25 1.15 7.64
N THR A 545 5.64 1.64 8.81
CA THR A 545 7.04 1.97 9.11
C THR A 545 7.91 0.72 9.03
N ALA A 546 7.46 -0.42 9.56
CA ALA A 546 8.21 -1.67 9.50
C ALA A 546 8.42 -2.14 8.06
N ILE A 547 7.41 -2.04 7.20
CA ILE A 547 7.52 -2.38 5.77
C ILE A 547 8.46 -1.42 5.04
N GLN A 548 8.25 -0.11 5.20
CA GLN A 548 8.99 0.92 4.45
C GLN A 548 10.46 1.02 4.86
N ARG A 549 10.77 0.81 6.14
CA ARG A 549 12.13 0.90 6.68
C ARG A 549 12.81 -0.47 6.79
N GLY A 550 12.11 -1.56 6.49
CA GLY A 550 12.62 -2.92 6.66
C GLY A 550 12.99 -3.25 8.12
N VAL A 551 12.26 -2.68 9.08
CA VAL A 551 12.55 -2.82 10.51
C VAL A 551 11.85 -4.07 11.06
N GLU A 552 12.55 -4.81 11.90
CA GLU A 552 12.03 -6.03 12.54
C GLU A 552 10.89 -5.72 13.53
N ARG A 553 9.94 -6.67 13.61
CA ARG A 553 8.90 -6.64 14.63
C ARG A 553 9.45 -7.31 15.89
N TRP A 554 9.27 -6.65 17.02
CA TRP A 554 9.71 -7.08 18.32
C TRP A 554 8.55 -7.64 19.15
N GLU A 555 8.86 -8.73 19.85
CA GLU A 555 8.03 -9.31 20.90
C GLU A 555 8.86 -9.42 22.18
N PRO A 556 8.31 -9.07 23.36
CA PRO A 556 9.03 -9.23 24.62
C PRO A 556 9.50 -10.67 24.83
N ARG A 557 10.62 -10.88 25.50
CA ARG A 557 11.04 -12.24 25.88
C ARG A 557 9.96 -12.95 26.70
N GLY A 558 9.62 -14.17 26.30
CA GLY A 558 8.54 -14.94 26.92
C GLY A 558 7.14 -14.50 26.50
N PHE A 559 7.02 -13.54 25.57
CA PHE A 559 5.77 -13.20 24.91
C PHE A 559 5.32 -14.42 24.10
N ARG A 560 4.43 -15.20 24.69
CA ARG A 560 3.70 -16.22 23.96
C ARG A 560 2.57 -15.48 23.26
N THR A 561 2.71 -15.27 21.97
CA THR A 561 1.54 -14.98 21.16
C THR A 561 0.57 -16.12 21.45
N VAL A 562 -0.60 -15.83 22.00
CA VAL A 562 -1.71 -16.78 22.02
C VAL A 562 -2.23 -16.85 20.58
N VAL A 563 -1.39 -17.33 19.66
CA VAL A 563 -1.85 -18.04 18.49
C VAL A 563 -2.23 -19.39 19.05
N GLY A 564 -3.49 -19.80 18.91
CA GLY A 564 -3.89 -21.15 19.28
C GLY A 564 -2.93 -22.16 18.64
N GLY A 565 -2.10 -22.81 19.47
CA GLY A 565 -0.94 -23.56 19.00
C GLY A 565 -0.02 -23.97 20.14
N TRP A 566 -0.48 -24.91 20.98
CA TRP A 566 0.29 -25.95 21.68
C TRP A 566 1.79 -25.64 21.93
N ALA A 567 2.11 -25.15 23.13
CA ALA A 567 3.41 -25.46 23.72
C ALA A 567 3.43 -26.95 24.06
N ALA A 568 4.52 -27.63 23.71
CA ALA A 568 4.75 -29.05 23.98
C ALA A 568 4.40 -29.41 25.43
N GLU A 569 3.68 -30.52 25.57
CA GLU A 569 3.25 -31.11 26.84
C GLU A 569 4.44 -31.32 27.78
N ASP A 570 4.41 -30.65 28.94
CA ASP A 570 5.16 -31.08 30.11
C ASP A 570 4.32 -32.15 30.83
N LYS A 571 4.79 -33.39 30.80
CA LYS A 571 4.09 -34.61 31.28
C LYS A 571 4.19 -34.78 32.80
N SER A 572 3.89 -33.74 33.59
CA SER A 572 3.91 -33.88 35.05
C SER A 572 2.94 -32.96 35.79
N ALA A 573 1.66 -32.95 35.40
CA ALA A 573 0.60 -32.42 36.25
C ALA A 573 -0.52 -33.46 36.40
N PRO A 574 -1.04 -33.69 37.63
CA PRO A 574 -2.02 -34.73 37.90
C PRO A 574 -3.39 -34.40 37.27
N GLU A 575 -4.09 -35.43 36.81
CA GLU A 575 -5.44 -35.34 36.22
C GLU A 575 -6.44 -34.64 37.18
N PRO A 576 -7.20 -33.63 36.71
CA PRO A 576 -8.37 -33.16 37.45
C PRO A 576 -9.52 -34.14 37.27
N GLN A 577 -10.09 -34.53 38.41
CA GLN A 577 -11.22 -35.43 38.58
C GLN A 577 -12.45 -34.97 37.79
N THR A 578 -13.14 -35.94 37.20
CA THR A 578 -14.47 -35.80 36.58
C THR A 578 -15.51 -35.38 37.61
N THR A 579 -16.07 -34.18 37.48
CA THR A 579 -17.28 -33.75 38.19
C THR A 579 -18.53 -34.12 37.39
N SER A 580 -19.57 -34.58 38.09
CA SER A 580 -20.86 -35.01 37.53
C SER A 580 -21.71 -33.83 36.98
N PRO A 581 -22.76 -34.09 36.16
CA PRO A 581 -23.47 -33.07 35.39
C PRO A 581 -24.48 -32.19 36.14
N ASP A 582 -24.47 -32.14 37.47
CA ASP A 582 -25.59 -31.55 38.25
C ASP A 582 -25.31 -30.16 38.86
N ALA A 583 -24.40 -29.37 38.27
CA ALA A 583 -24.19 -27.98 38.66
C ALA A 583 -23.96 -27.06 37.45
N LEU A 584 -24.93 -27.01 36.52
CA LEU A 584 -25.01 -25.88 35.58
C LEU A 584 -25.51 -24.67 36.38
N GLY A 585 -24.62 -23.71 36.63
CA GLY A 585 -24.98 -22.42 37.21
C GLY A 585 -26.11 -21.78 36.40
N GLN A 586 -27.06 -21.15 37.09
CA GLN A 586 -28.19 -20.49 36.41
C GLN A 586 -27.66 -19.40 35.47
N VAL A 587 -27.70 -19.66 34.16
CA VAL A 587 -27.42 -18.64 33.15
C VAL A 587 -28.50 -17.56 33.24
N LEU A 588 -28.07 -16.33 33.52
CA LEU A 588 -28.96 -15.18 33.53
C LEU A 588 -29.33 -14.81 32.09
N LEU A 589 -30.57 -15.12 31.69
CA LEU A 589 -31.20 -14.67 30.46
C LEU A 589 -32.15 -13.49 30.78
N GLY A 590 -32.03 -12.39 30.06
CA GLY A 590 -32.84 -11.20 30.32
C GLY A 590 -32.67 -10.09 29.29
N ASN A 591 -33.14 -8.89 29.62
CA ASN A 591 -33.00 -7.71 28.77
C ASN A 591 -32.23 -6.60 29.52
N PRO A 592 -30.89 -6.52 29.37
CA PRO A 592 -30.06 -5.61 30.14
C PRO A 592 -30.16 -4.15 29.63
N PRO A 593 -29.79 -3.17 30.47
CA PRO A 593 -29.63 -1.78 30.04
C PRO A 593 -28.72 -1.67 28.81
N VAL A 594 -29.02 -0.72 27.90
CA VAL A 594 -28.30 -0.57 26.62
C VAL A 594 -26.79 -0.39 26.81
N GLY A 595 -26.36 0.25 27.90
CA GLY A 595 -24.95 0.46 28.22
C GLY A 595 -24.19 -0.80 28.66
N GLU A 596 -24.87 -1.89 29.04
CA GLU A 596 -24.24 -3.15 29.47
C GLU A 596 -24.21 -4.22 28.37
N ARG A 597 -25.01 -4.01 27.32
CA ARG A 597 -25.04 -4.85 26.12
C ARG A 597 -23.68 -4.82 25.44
N PHE A 598 -23.19 -6.00 25.05
CA PHE A 598 -21.87 -6.19 24.46
C PHE A 598 -20.70 -5.76 25.35
N ILE A 599 -20.94 -5.64 26.67
CA ILE A 599 -19.89 -5.47 27.69
C ILE A 599 -19.94 -6.66 28.66
N LEU A 600 -21.13 -6.94 29.20
CA LEU A 600 -21.40 -8.06 30.11
C LEU A 600 -22.43 -9.05 29.56
N TRP A 601 -23.09 -8.69 28.46
CA TRP A 601 -24.20 -9.45 27.88
C TRP A 601 -24.02 -9.61 26.38
N VAL A 602 -24.38 -10.77 25.86
CA VAL A 602 -24.39 -11.07 24.41
C VAL A 602 -25.82 -11.38 23.94
N PRO A 603 -26.16 -11.12 22.67
CA PRO A 603 -27.41 -11.58 22.08
C PRO A 603 -27.56 -13.09 22.24
N PHE A 604 -28.72 -13.54 22.69
CA PHE A 604 -29.08 -14.94 22.80
C PHE A 604 -30.17 -15.27 21.78
N TYR A 605 -29.93 -16.34 21.01
CA TYR A 605 -30.87 -16.84 20.02
C TYR A 605 -31.39 -18.22 20.48
N GLU A 606 -32.71 -18.35 20.59
CA GLU A 606 -33.38 -19.64 20.81
C GLU A 606 -33.42 -20.45 19.52
N LEU A 607 -32.24 -20.85 19.04
CA LEU A 607 -32.08 -21.77 17.92
C LEU A 607 -31.62 -23.13 18.43
N THR A 608 -32.34 -24.19 18.06
CA THR A 608 -31.96 -25.58 18.29
C THR A 608 -31.14 -26.09 17.12
N ALA A 609 -29.81 -26.09 17.24
CA ALA A 609 -28.96 -26.81 16.30
C ALA A 609 -28.98 -28.31 16.66
N ALA A 610 -29.54 -29.15 15.79
CA ALA A 610 -29.56 -30.60 15.97
C ALA A 610 -28.14 -31.19 15.85
N ALA A 611 -27.68 -31.97 16.82
CA ALA A 611 -26.40 -32.67 16.78
C ALA A 611 -26.55 -34.08 16.18
N GLY A 612 -27.24 -34.13 15.04
CA GLY A 612 -27.35 -35.28 14.13
C GLY A 612 -27.30 -34.80 12.67
N ALA A 613 -27.90 -35.55 11.74
CA ALA A 613 -28.12 -35.06 10.38
C ALA A 613 -29.09 -33.86 10.41
N PHE A 614 -28.67 -32.76 9.78
CA PHE A 614 -29.35 -31.49 9.56
C PHE A 614 -30.85 -31.43 9.99
N GLY A 615 -31.14 -30.65 11.05
CA GLY A 615 -32.50 -30.41 11.58
C GLY A 615 -33.36 -29.47 10.72
N PRO A 616 -34.60 -29.14 11.13
CA PRO A 616 -35.53 -28.33 10.33
C PRO A 616 -35.05 -26.87 10.13
N ASP A 617 -35.60 -26.20 9.10
CA ASP A 617 -35.18 -24.88 8.63
C ASP A 617 -35.29 -23.78 9.71
N HIS A 618 -34.29 -22.89 9.80
CA HIS A 618 -34.22 -21.82 10.81
C HIS A 618 -33.73 -20.49 10.21
N THR A 619 -34.37 -19.37 10.50
CA THR A 619 -33.91 -18.02 10.07
C THR A 619 -32.56 -17.61 10.69
N ALA A 620 -31.78 -16.78 9.97
CA ALA A 620 -30.46 -16.29 10.40
C ALA A 620 -30.50 -15.54 11.75
N PRO A 621 -29.46 -15.64 12.59
CA PRO A 621 -29.31 -14.73 13.73
C PRO A 621 -29.02 -13.30 13.25
N ASP A 622 -30.04 -12.43 13.29
CA ASP A 622 -29.93 -10.97 13.18
C ASP A 622 -29.84 -10.36 14.58
N PRO A 623 -28.85 -9.50 14.91
CA PRO A 623 -28.80 -8.74 16.16
C PRO A 623 -30.10 -7.98 16.49
N GLY A 624 -30.89 -7.61 15.48
CA GLY A 624 -32.22 -6.99 15.63
C GLY A 624 -33.35 -7.95 16.04
N ALA A 625 -33.12 -9.26 15.98
CA ALA A 625 -34.09 -10.33 16.21
C ALA A 625 -33.73 -11.27 17.40
N ALA A 626 -32.82 -10.83 18.28
CA ALA A 626 -32.41 -11.61 19.45
C ALA A 626 -33.59 -11.92 20.39
N SER A 627 -33.77 -13.19 20.75
CA SER A 627 -34.85 -13.67 21.63
C SER A 627 -34.69 -13.17 23.07
N ALA A 628 -33.45 -13.04 23.53
CA ALA A 628 -33.07 -12.45 24.81
C ALA A 628 -31.57 -12.04 24.80
N TRP A 629 -31.02 -11.67 25.95
CA TRP A 629 -29.58 -11.52 26.15
C TRP A 629 -29.10 -12.50 27.20
N ALA A 630 -27.94 -13.12 26.96
CA ALA A 630 -27.26 -13.98 27.93
C ALA A 630 -26.11 -13.21 28.59
N ARG A 631 -26.03 -13.28 29.92
CA ARG A 631 -24.90 -12.72 30.65
C ARG A 631 -23.67 -13.61 30.46
N VAL A 632 -22.52 -12.98 30.24
CA VAL A 632 -21.22 -13.65 30.14
C VAL A 632 -20.43 -13.35 31.41
N GLU A 633 -20.08 -14.40 32.15
CA GLU A 633 -19.28 -14.31 33.37
C GLU A 633 -17.85 -14.77 33.10
N GLY A 634 -16.86 -14.14 33.74
CA GLY A 634 -15.45 -14.49 33.58
C GLY A 634 -14.74 -13.97 32.31
N MET A 635 -15.46 -13.36 31.37
CA MET A 635 -14.86 -12.72 30.19
C MET A 635 -15.67 -11.50 29.69
N ARG A 636 -14.99 -10.55 29.03
CA ARG A 636 -15.64 -9.36 28.47
C ARG A 636 -16.38 -9.70 27.17
N ALA A 637 -17.66 -9.37 27.09
CA ALA A 637 -18.45 -9.51 25.87
C ALA A 637 -17.99 -8.51 24.78
N SER A 638 -18.28 -8.82 23.53
CA SER A 638 -18.01 -7.95 22.38
C SER A 638 -19.13 -8.05 21.35
N LYS A 639 -19.22 -7.07 20.43
CA LYS A 639 -20.33 -6.95 19.46
C LYS A 639 -20.40 -8.08 18.44
N ASP A 640 -19.30 -8.79 18.27
CA ASP A 640 -19.16 -9.97 17.42
C ASP A 640 -19.51 -11.28 18.14
N MET A 641 -19.84 -11.25 19.44
CA MET A 641 -20.23 -12.44 20.18
C MET A 641 -21.74 -12.62 20.26
N PHE A 642 -22.16 -13.89 20.29
CA PHE A 642 -23.55 -14.29 20.48
C PHE A 642 -23.64 -15.68 21.11
N ALA A 643 -24.78 -16.00 21.72
CA ALA A 643 -25.02 -17.28 22.36
C ALA A 643 -26.20 -18.03 21.73
N LEU A 644 -26.11 -19.36 21.68
CA LEU A 644 -27.21 -20.25 21.26
C LEU A 644 -27.13 -21.59 21.99
N ARG A 645 -28.23 -22.35 21.97
CA ARG A 645 -28.30 -23.69 22.54
C ARG A 645 -27.87 -24.75 21.53
N VAL A 646 -26.93 -25.60 21.90
CA VAL A 646 -26.50 -26.76 21.10
C VAL A 646 -27.12 -28.01 21.70
N VAL A 647 -27.83 -28.79 20.88
CA VAL A 647 -28.55 -29.99 21.34
C VAL A 647 -28.05 -31.21 20.60
N GLY A 648 -27.63 -32.22 21.35
CA GLY A 648 -27.30 -33.59 20.99
C GLY A 648 -25.81 -33.95 21.18
N HIS A 649 -25.51 -35.24 21.05
CA HIS A 649 -24.32 -35.84 21.68
C HIS A 649 -23.04 -35.86 20.82
N SER A 650 -23.07 -35.42 19.56
CA SER A 650 -21.93 -35.56 18.64
C SER A 650 -20.68 -34.73 19.01
N MET A 651 -20.80 -33.76 19.92
CA MET A 651 -19.71 -32.87 20.35
C MET A 651 -19.26 -33.14 21.79
N GLU A 652 -19.75 -34.21 22.40
CA GLU A 652 -19.32 -34.69 23.72
C GLU A 652 -17.88 -35.21 23.68
N PRO A 653 -17.14 -35.14 24.81
CA PRO A 653 -17.56 -34.60 26.11
C PRO A 653 -17.46 -33.07 26.21
N LYS A 654 -16.91 -32.40 25.19
CA LYS A 654 -16.54 -30.96 25.25
C LYS A 654 -17.74 -30.02 25.19
N ILE A 655 -18.81 -30.43 24.50
CA ILE A 655 -20.10 -29.74 24.47
C ILE A 655 -21.16 -30.79 24.80
N PRO A 656 -21.58 -30.90 26.07
CA PRO A 656 -22.69 -31.76 26.48
C PRO A 656 -24.00 -31.40 25.79
N ASP A 657 -24.89 -32.38 25.64
CA ASP A 657 -26.26 -32.13 25.17
C ASP A 657 -26.96 -31.01 25.97
N GLY A 658 -27.71 -30.16 25.26
CA GLY A 658 -28.46 -29.04 25.84
C GLY A 658 -27.64 -27.80 26.23
N SER A 659 -26.32 -27.81 26.00
CA SER A 659 -25.40 -26.75 26.42
C SER A 659 -25.69 -25.38 25.79
N LEU A 660 -25.52 -24.31 26.58
CA LEU A 660 -25.49 -22.93 26.07
C LEU A 660 -24.07 -22.59 25.65
N CYS A 661 -23.88 -22.36 24.36
CA CYS A 661 -22.57 -22.13 23.75
C CYS A 661 -22.41 -20.66 23.34
N LEU A 662 -21.25 -20.09 23.65
CA LEU A 662 -20.83 -18.77 23.21
C LEU A 662 -20.05 -18.90 21.90
N PHE A 663 -20.39 -18.06 20.92
CA PHE A 663 -19.75 -17.99 19.61
C PHE A 663 -19.26 -16.59 19.31
N ARG A 664 -18.23 -16.49 18.45
CA ARG A 664 -17.70 -15.23 17.91
C ARG A 664 -17.78 -15.22 16.38
N ALA A 665 -18.41 -14.20 15.82
CA ALA A 665 -18.63 -13.97 14.38
C ALA A 665 -17.69 -12.88 13.82
N GLY A 666 -17.90 -12.48 12.56
CA GLY A 666 -17.26 -11.30 11.95
C GLY A 666 -15.78 -11.48 11.60
N GLU A 667 -14.99 -10.41 11.71
CA GLU A 667 -13.56 -10.38 11.34
C GLU A 667 -12.71 -11.40 12.11
N ALA A 668 -13.18 -11.91 13.26
CA ALA A 668 -12.54 -12.98 14.01
C ALA A 668 -12.50 -14.33 13.25
N LEU A 669 -13.32 -14.49 12.21
CA LEU A 669 -13.30 -15.64 11.30
C LEU A 669 -12.24 -15.52 10.19
N ALA A 670 -11.49 -14.41 10.13
CA ALA A 670 -10.40 -14.21 9.19
C ALA A 670 -9.19 -15.07 9.58
N GLY A 671 -8.73 -15.93 8.66
CA GLY A 671 -7.64 -16.87 8.88
C GLY A 671 -8.05 -18.33 8.68
N THR A 672 -7.15 -19.26 9.03
CA THR A 672 -7.45 -20.69 8.90
C THR A 672 -8.45 -21.15 9.95
N ARG A 673 -9.47 -21.89 9.49
CA ARG A 673 -10.52 -22.50 10.31
C ARG A 673 -10.16 -23.93 10.72
N GLN A 674 -9.02 -24.43 10.24
CA GLN A 674 -8.59 -25.81 10.42
C GLN A 674 -8.50 -26.19 11.91
N GLY A 675 -9.21 -27.25 12.29
CA GLY A 675 -9.22 -27.79 13.65
C GLY A 675 -10.08 -27.01 14.65
N ARG A 676 -10.69 -25.89 14.27
CA ARG A 676 -11.54 -25.07 15.15
C ARG A 676 -12.95 -25.63 15.23
N ILE A 677 -13.61 -25.47 16.38
CA ILE A 677 -15.04 -25.79 16.53
C ILE A 677 -15.84 -24.60 16.02
N VAL A 678 -16.70 -24.84 15.04
CA VAL A 678 -17.42 -23.78 14.34
C VAL A 678 -18.91 -24.09 14.27
N LEU A 679 -19.71 -23.03 14.29
CA LEU A 679 -21.11 -23.06 13.89
C LEU A 679 -21.19 -22.87 12.38
N VAL A 680 -21.83 -23.80 11.70
CA VAL A 680 -21.94 -23.83 10.23
C VAL A 680 -23.40 -23.91 9.83
N ALA A 681 -23.76 -23.18 8.78
CA ALA A 681 -25.03 -23.26 8.08
C ALA A 681 -24.80 -23.81 6.68
N LEU A 682 -25.68 -24.70 6.22
CA LEU A 682 -25.76 -25.12 4.82
C LEU A 682 -27.07 -24.61 4.23
N ARG A 683 -27.03 -23.77 3.19
CA ARG A 683 -28.25 -23.21 2.55
C ARG A 683 -28.84 -24.19 1.53
N ASP A 684 -30.18 -24.31 1.49
CA ASP A 684 -30.88 -24.97 0.39
C ASP A 684 -31.14 -23.97 -0.76
N SER A 685 -30.97 -24.42 -2.00
CA SER A 685 -30.86 -23.58 -3.22
C SER A 685 -32.16 -22.91 -3.70
N VAL A 686 -33.23 -22.91 -2.89
CA VAL A 686 -34.59 -22.54 -3.33
C VAL A 686 -35.09 -21.20 -2.77
N ASP A 687 -34.51 -20.66 -1.69
CA ASP A 687 -34.94 -19.38 -1.11
C ASP A 687 -33.76 -18.60 -0.44
N PRO A 688 -33.43 -17.36 -0.88
CA PRO A 688 -32.35 -16.53 -0.31
C PRO A 688 -32.56 -16.07 1.15
N GLU A 689 -33.79 -16.11 1.68
CA GLU A 689 -34.13 -15.59 3.02
C GLU A 689 -34.12 -16.68 4.11
N THR A 690 -34.23 -17.96 3.75
CA THR A 690 -34.02 -19.08 4.68
C THR A 690 -32.52 -19.32 4.93
N VAL A 691 -32.11 -19.25 6.20
CA VAL A 691 -30.83 -19.86 6.59
C VAL A 691 -31.08 -21.35 6.73
N GLY A 692 -30.32 -22.14 5.99
CA GLY A 692 -30.50 -23.57 6.04
C GLY A 692 -29.91 -24.21 7.30
N ARG A 693 -29.84 -25.53 7.28
CA ARG A 693 -29.64 -26.39 8.45
C ARG A 693 -28.33 -26.08 9.19
N LEU A 694 -28.42 -25.85 10.51
CA LEU A 694 -27.28 -25.49 11.38
C LEU A 694 -26.62 -26.72 12.02
N THR A 695 -25.29 -26.72 12.13
CA THR A 695 -24.54 -27.70 12.92
C THR A 695 -23.30 -27.10 13.57
N VAL A 696 -22.88 -27.70 14.70
CA VAL A 696 -21.61 -27.37 15.36
C VAL A 696 -20.68 -28.57 15.22
N LYS A 697 -19.50 -28.35 14.64
CA LYS A 697 -18.52 -29.39 14.34
C LYS A 697 -17.11 -28.82 14.35
N ARG A 698 -16.10 -29.69 14.48
CA ARG A 698 -14.71 -29.33 14.26
C ARG A 698 -14.43 -29.27 12.76
N TYR A 699 -14.03 -28.11 12.26
CA TYR A 699 -13.78 -27.87 10.85
C TYR A 699 -12.46 -28.48 10.39
N TRP A 700 -12.48 -29.19 9.28
CA TRP A 700 -11.27 -29.68 8.62
C TRP A 700 -11.43 -29.53 7.11
N SER A 701 -10.38 -29.07 6.43
CA SER A 701 -10.33 -28.97 4.98
C SER A 701 -9.00 -29.43 4.43
N GLU A 702 -9.01 -30.13 3.31
CA GLU A 702 -7.85 -30.40 2.47
C GLU A 702 -7.83 -29.38 1.34
N LYS A 703 -6.70 -28.73 1.13
CA LYS A 703 -6.49 -27.73 0.08
C LYS A 703 -5.34 -28.21 -0.80
N ARG A 704 -5.55 -28.23 -2.11
CA ARG A 704 -4.46 -28.47 -3.08
C ARG A 704 -4.33 -27.25 -3.96
N PHE A 705 -3.10 -27.00 -4.36
CA PHE A 705 -2.81 -26.07 -5.43
C PHE A 705 -3.18 -26.76 -6.75
N ASP A 706 -3.95 -26.09 -7.58
CA ASP A 706 -4.04 -26.48 -8.98
C ASP A 706 -2.74 -26.13 -9.73
N GLU A 707 -2.65 -26.54 -11.00
CA GLU A 707 -1.45 -26.36 -11.83
C GLU A 707 -1.09 -24.87 -12.03
N ASP A 708 -2.03 -23.97 -11.79
CA ASP A 708 -1.89 -22.51 -11.88
C ASP A 708 -1.54 -21.85 -10.52
N GLY A 709 -1.38 -22.64 -9.47
CA GLY A 709 -1.04 -22.16 -8.13
C GLY A 709 -2.21 -21.54 -7.36
N ASN A 710 -3.46 -21.73 -7.80
CA ASN A 710 -4.63 -21.32 -7.06
C ASN A 710 -5.02 -22.39 -6.03
N LEU A 711 -5.49 -21.92 -4.87
CA LEU A 711 -5.81 -22.77 -3.74
C LEU A 711 -7.24 -23.30 -3.90
N GLN A 712 -7.41 -24.57 -4.28
CA GLN A 712 -8.72 -25.22 -4.33
C GLN A 712 -8.96 -26.10 -3.10
N HIS A 713 -10.15 -26.03 -2.53
CA HIS A 713 -10.59 -26.97 -1.51
C HIS A 713 -10.88 -28.32 -2.16
N VAL A 714 -10.11 -29.35 -1.81
CA VAL A 714 -10.25 -30.71 -2.33
C VAL A 714 -11.35 -31.45 -1.58
N ARG A 715 -11.52 -31.14 -0.29
CA ARG A 715 -12.51 -31.75 0.60
C ARG A 715 -12.72 -30.92 1.84
N ILE A 716 -13.96 -30.69 2.26
CA ILE A 716 -14.30 -30.12 3.57
C ILE A 716 -15.00 -31.21 4.40
N GLU A 717 -14.54 -31.41 5.63
CA GLU A 717 -15.10 -32.34 6.61
C GLU A 717 -15.46 -31.60 7.90
N LEU A 718 -16.71 -31.76 8.33
CA LEU A 718 -17.21 -31.30 9.62
C LEU A 718 -17.21 -32.50 10.58
N ARG A 719 -16.18 -32.58 11.42
CA ARG A 719 -15.90 -33.74 12.27
C ARG A 719 -16.57 -33.60 13.65
N PRO A 720 -17.27 -34.64 14.15
CA PRO A 720 -17.69 -34.69 15.54
C PRO A 720 -16.50 -34.83 16.48
N LEU A 721 -16.73 -34.57 17.77
CA LEU A 721 -15.77 -34.90 18.84
C LEU A 721 -16.07 -36.26 19.46
N ASN A 722 -17.33 -36.66 19.47
CA ASN A 722 -17.75 -37.99 19.89
C ASN A 722 -17.49 -39.00 18.75
N PRO A 723 -16.66 -40.04 18.98
CA PRO A 723 -16.27 -41.01 17.95
C PRO A 723 -17.43 -41.90 17.45
N ASP A 724 -18.55 -41.97 18.17
CA ASP A 724 -19.73 -42.75 17.77
C ASP A 724 -20.51 -42.12 16.60
N PHE A 725 -20.13 -40.89 16.20
CA PHE A 725 -20.75 -40.16 15.11
C PHE A 725 -19.78 -40.05 13.92
N ALA A 726 -20.31 -40.23 12.71
CA ALA A 726 -19.51 -40.08 11.50
C ALA A 726 -19.28 -38.59 11.14
N PRO A 727 -18.12 -38.23 10.53
CA PRO A 727 -17.92 -36.91 9.93
C PRO A 727 -18.94 -36.60 8.83
N ILE A 728 -19.36 -35.33 8.75
CA ILE A 728 -20.15 -34.84 7.63
C ILE A 728 -19.18 -34.34 6.56
N VAL A 729 -19.24 -34.92 5.36
CA VAL A 729 -18.40 -34.52 4.23
C VAL A 729 -19.23 -33.58 3.34
N ILE A 730 -18.71 -32.39 3.07
CA ILE A 730 -19.36 -31.41 2.19
C ILE A 730 -18.90 -31.69 0.76
N THR A 731 -19.85 -31.91 -0.15
CA THR A 731 -19.56 -32.16 -1.57
C THR A 731 -19.21 -30.86 -2.30
N GLN A 732 -18.54 -30.96 -3.46
CA GLN A 732 -18.21 -29.78 -4.29
C GLN A 732 -19.45 -28.95 -4.67
N ALA A 733 -20.61 -29.60 -4.89
CA ALA A 733 -21.85 -28.91 -5.21
C ALA A 733 -22.44 -28.12 -4.02
N GLU A 734 -22.01 -28.41 -2.80
CA GLU A 734 -22.50 -27.81 -1.56
C GLU A 734 -21.53 -26.75 -0.99
N GLU A 735 -20.31 -26.63 -1.53
CA GLU A 735 -19.26 -25.73 -1.02
C GLU A 735 -19.71 -24.27 -1.02
N ASP A 736 -20.28 -23.80 -2.13
CA ASP A 736 -20.79 -22.43 -2.27
C ASP A 736 -21.98 -22.13 -1.33
N SER A 737 -22.63 -23.18 -0.84
CA SER A 737 -23.78 -23.09 0.07
C SER A 737 -23.38 -23.20 1.55
N LEU A 738 -22.13 -23.52 1.85
CA LEU A 738 -21.60 -23.66 3.21
C LEU A 738 -21.16 -22.31 3.78
N ARG A 739 -21.75 -21.88 4.90
CA ARG A 739 -21.35 -20.65 5.60
C ARG A 739 -20.97 -20.93 7.04
N VAL A 740 -19.76 -20.50 7.43
CA VAL A 740 -19.35 -20.49 8.83
C VAL A 740 -19.88 -19.21 9.49
N LEU A 741 -20.72 -19.38 10.50
CA LEU A 741 -21.41 -18.28 11.18
C LEU A 741 -20.68 -17.80 12.43
N GLY A 742 -19.88 -18.66 13.08
CA GLY A 742 -19.11 -18.30 14.26
C GLY A 742 -18.15 -19.39 14.71
N GLU A 743 -17.12 -18.99 15.45
CA GLU A 743 -16.19 -19.88 16.14
C GLU A 743 -16.65 -20.07 17.59
N TRP A 744 -16.63 -21.30 18.09
CA TRP A 744 -16.99 -21.62 19.48
C TRP A 744 -15.95 -21.08 20.45
N VAL A 745 -16.42 -20.31 21.43
CA VAL A 745 -15.60 -19.65 22.46
C VAL A 745 -15.61 -20.43 23.76
N GLY A 746 -16.75 -21.02 24.12
CA GLY A 746 -16.92 -21.73 25.40
C GLY A 746 -18.38 -22.02 25.74
N LEU A 747 -18.60 -22.58 26.93
CA LEU A 747 -19.92 -22.81 27.51
C LEU A 747 -20.30 -21.65 28.45
N LEU A 748 -21.58 -21.30 28.50
CA LEU A 748 -22.13 -20.36 29.48
C LEU A 748 -22.73 -21.14 30.66
N GLY A 749 -22.48 -20.69 31.89
CA GLY A 749 -23.03 -21.28 33.12
C GLY A 749 -22.19 -22.40 33.74
N GLN A 750 -20.98 -22.67 33.25
CA GLN A 750 -19.98 -23.44 33.96
C GLN A 750 -18.98 -22.45 34.58
N ALA A 751 -18.91 -22.43 35.92
CA ALA A 751 -17.92 -21.65 36.66
C ALA A 751 -16.57 -22.38 36.70
#